data_AF-A0A8H2XC87-F1
#
_entry.id   AF-A0A8H2XC87-F1
#
_cell.length_a   1.000
_cell.length_b   1.000
_cell.length_c   1.000
_cell.angle_alpha   90.00
_cell.angle_beta   90.00
_cell.angle_gamma   90.00
#
_symmetry.space_group_name_H-M   'P 1'
#
loop_
_entity.id
_entity.type
_entity.pdbx_description
1 polymer ?
#
loop_
_entity_poly.entity_id
_entity_poly.type
_entity_poly.pdbx_seq_one_letter_code
_entity_poly.pdbx_strand_id
1 'polypeptide(L)'
;MNRSTYSRFVTAGRSASDNGLRSDYVPSDDLQPEIDSALGANYDSVSLFLTNERWKTRWQKMCLSGPQTPPNYPDSLRGQRSPARIKLENTESGQFRVPSDQKDAEIEMEAELWRAGGGFKREEVNIMRNDQAEHVIGFVSDWLELDSQIEGVRYDSEIALRQELQYASYLGISNIVLPSPRRGQEVTTYARAINDCLASSAVSPYLSLSIRIPVCDIPPEDGAAAKGVNDYEDELSATWQMWNTIRMICGPTPRVSVALDLTAALPALSGVLARWSAEHVQHLIIPATTFIPNAKGYPVLPKLMQGFLRDLFKNRPNIILSKTQANLHTLGGELAYVQYVRHLEKTSPFNVARDAADGLTVESFGRGYEDYLQAPLQPLMDNLASMTYEVFEKDPVKYRQYEQAVYRALLDQPPDSTTIICVAGAGRGPIVSNCIRAVERSGRNARIYAIEKNPSAFVTLQGRKAREWPDIVQIKFGDMRTVQLPESVDILVSELLGSFGDNELSPECLDGAMRLLKPEGISIPASYTAYLAPISASKLYNDPTGILRDVKGVETPYVVMLHAINVLSGGDEDKHPRCGPKIQDCWTFEHPRKIVLDPQGLPITNTHNNAACHLTFHIPYAGLMHGLAGYFEAVLYKDVGITTHPERMEQVSPNMLSWFPIFFPFKEPLYLPSNSELDVYMWRLSDTQKVCLYLSSNFDFVPEDEPAATFVKRFKAYWPEYSIEEYPEFPWNKTAAVLLLLYVRDGHLRVLLTTRSKHLRSHPGDVAPPGGKTDPVDGNPVATALREAHEEIGLPTPNPAVHVLAVLTPFLSLHRLAVTPVVAFLNDLTLLDHLKPNPDEVDEIFDHPLEAILSPELAASLAPRPERPLSARGSAQWPYEEEYHRMKDSEWLRGSFYRMHKFRTITTPITGLTSEILILAAQIAYVRNTDYPRYPKGYATADVALGWAMEQHVTDARARSQPQPPPSAESHIEGLAD
;
A
#
# COMPACT_ATOMS: atom_id res chain seq x y z
N MET A 1 -20.26 15.00 -14.35
CA MET A 1 -20.44 14.87 -15.82
C MET A 1 -20.74 13.41 -16.16
N ASN A 2 -21.63 13.13 -17.12
CA ASN A 2 -22.12 11.77 -17.43
C ASN A 2 -21.26 10.98 -18.45
N ARG A 3 -20.11 11.52 -18.90
CA ARG A 3 -19.19 10.88 -19.87
C ARG A 3 -17.77 11.46 -19.75
N SER A 4 -16.79 10.75 -20.31
CA SER A 4 -15.43 11.27 -20.54
C SER A 4 -15.48 12.52 -21.43
N THR A 5 -14.55 13.46 -21.21
CA THR A 5 -14.39 14.63 -22.09
C THR A 5 -13.20 14.43 -23.02
N TYR A 6 -13.24 15.04 -24.20
CA TYR A 6 -12.21 14.92 -25.22
C TYR A 6 -11.59 16.27 -25.52
N SER A 7 -10.30 16.40 -25.29
CA SER A 7 -9.55 17.63 -25.49
C SER A 7 -8.54 17.49 -26.63
N ARG A 8 -8.44 18.52 -27.48
CA ARG A 8 -7.40 18.61 -28.50
C ARG A 8 -6.21 19.38 -27.95
N PHE A 9 -5.01 18.80 -27.98
CA PHE A 9 -3.80 19.53 -27.60
C PHE A 9 -3.35 20.46 -28.74
N VAL A 10 -3.26 21.75 -28.46
CA VAL A 10 -2.84 22.79 -29.39
C VAL A 10 -1.46 23.31 -28.97
N THR A 11 -0.51 23.34 -29.91
CA THR A 11 0.82 23.90 -29.67
C THR A 11 0.81 25.36 -30.08
N ALA A 12 0.68 26.27 -29.11
CA ALA A 12 0.79 27.71 -29.37
C ALA A 12 2.27 28.09 -29.51
N GLY A 13 2.68 28.48 -30.72
CA GLY A 13 4.02 29.01 -31.04
C GLY A 13 5.13 27.95 -31.17
N ARG A 14 5.73 27.82 -32.36
CA ARG A 14 7.04 27.16 -32.54
C ARG A 14 8.05 28.05 -33.27
N SER A 15 9.22 28.16 -32.62
CA SER A 15 10.60 28.36 -33.08
C SER A 15 10.87 29.24 -34.32
N ALA A 16 11.59 30.34 -34.07
CA ALA A 16 12.36 31.06 -35.07
C ALA A 16 13.65 30.29 -35.43
N SER A 17 13.55 29.22 -36.23
CA SER A 17 14.69 28.70 -37.00
C SER A 17 14.24 27.64 -38.02
N ASP A 18 13.80 28.06 -39.20
CA ASP A 18 14.44 27.67 -40.46
C ASP A 18 13.83 28.46 -41.63
N ASN A 19 14.66 28.78 -42.61
CA ASN A 19 14.28 29.55 -43.79
C ASN A 19 13.22 28.81 -44.64
N GLY A 20 11.97 29.26 -44.61
CA GLY A 20 10.96 28.83 -45.59
C GLY A 20 9.53 29.18 -45.18
N LEU A 21 8.90 30.10 -45.93
CA LEU A 21 7.48 30.43 -45.84
C LEU A 21 6.58 29.18 -45.87
N ARG A 22 5.81 28.96 -44.79
CA ARG A 22 4.55 28.18 -44.77
C ARG A 22 3.51 28.91 -43.91
N SER A 23 2.24 28.77 -44.28
CA SER A 23 1.12 29.71 -44.06
C SER A 23 0.47 29.76 -42.68
N ASP A 24 1.03 29.15 -41.63
CA ASP A 24 0.24 28.84 -40.43
C ASP A 24 0.79 29.55 -39.18
N TYR A 25 0.76 30.89 -39.20
CA TYR A 25 0.96 31.76 -38.04
C TYR A 25 -0.41 32.15 -37.46
N VAL A 26 -0.66 31.81 -36.19
CA VAL A 26 -1.74 32.42 -35.41
C VAL A 26 -1.07 33.42 -34.45
N PRO A 27 -1.32 34.74 -34.58
CA PRO A 27 -0.88 35.70 -33.60
C PRO A 27 -1.47 35.35 -32.23
N SER A 28 -0.71 35.55 -31.15
CA SER A 28 -1.16 35.37 -29.76
C SER A 28 -2.37 36.23 -29.36
N ASP A 29 -2.97 36.97 -30.29
CA ASP A 29 -4.07 37.89 -30.05
C ASP A 29 -5.46 37.23 -30.14
N ASP A 30 -5.61 36.02 -30.72
CA ASP A 30 -6.90 35.31 -30.67
C ASP A 30 -6.81 33.77 -30.69
N LEU A 31 -7.02 33.14 -29.53
CA LEU A 31 -7.14 31.69 -29.34
C LEU A 31 -8.52 31.15 -29.79
N GLN A 32 -9.51 32.03 -29.97
CA GLN A 32 -10.89 31.65 -30.26
C GLN A 32 -11.07 30.78 -31.51
N PRO A 33 -10.39 31.05 -32.65
CA PRO A 33 -10.52 30.20 -33.85
C PRO A 33 -10.09 28.74 -33.64
N GLU A 34 -9.08 28.51 -32.79
CA GLU A 34 -8.63 27.15 -32.46
C GLU A 34 -9.61 26.44 -31.54
N ILE A 35 -10.21 27.16 -30.59
CA ILE A 35 -11.29 26.64 -29.75
C ILE A 35 -12.49 26.27 -30.63
N ASP A 36 -12.94 27.17 -31.49
CA ASP A 36 -14.07 26.95 -32.39
C ASP A 36 -13.80 25.80 -33.36
N SER A 37 -12.57 25.68 -33.87
CA SER A 37 -12.11 24.58 -34.72
C SER A 37 -12.15 23.24 -33.97
N ALA A 38 -11.67 23.18 -32.74
CA ALA A 38 -11.71 21.97 -31.92
C ALA A 38 -13.16 21.55 -31.60
N LEU A 39 -14.00 22.51 -31.18
CA LEU A 39 -15.41 22.27 -30.89
C LEU A 39 -16.17 21.81 -32.15
N GLY A 40 -15.91 22.44 -33.30
CA GLY A 40 -16.44 22.02 -34.61
C GLY A 40 -15.95 20.63 -35.04
N ALA A 41 -14.76 20.22 -34.60
CA ALA A 41 -14.19 18.89 -34.78
C ALA A 41 -14.67 17.87 -33.73
N ASN A 42 -15.78 18.14 -33.04
CA ASN A 42 -16.38 17.30 -32.00
C ASN A 42 -15.51 17.06 -30.76
N TYR A 43 -14.50 17.90 -30.48
CA TYR A 43 -13.85 17.93 -29.17
C TYR A 43 -14.73 18.70 -28.17
N ASP A 44 -14.59 18.40 -26.88
CA ASP A 44 -15.28 19.06 -25.78
C ASP A 44 -14.46 20.24 -25.22
N SER A 45 -13.13 20.26 -25.43
CA SER A 45 -12.21 21.28 -24.92
C SER A 45 -10.89 21.37 -25.72
N VAL A 46 -10.05 22.34 -25.38
CA VAL A 46 -8.68 22.48 -25.89
C VAL A 46 -7.67 22.37 -24.73
N SER A 47 -6.55 21.71 -24.97
CA SER A 47 -5.42 21.64 -24.05
C SER A 47 -4.25 22.46 -24.58
N LEU A 48 -3.67 23.35 -23.77
CA LEU A 48 -2.52 24.17 -24.16
C LEU A 48 -1.72 24.65 -22.95
N PHE A 49 -0.47 25.03 -23.19
CA PHE A 49 0.36 25.68 -22.16
C PHE A 49 -0.18 27.06 -21.79
N LEU A 50 -0.13 27.41 -20.50
CA LEU A 50 -0.54 28.72 -20.00
C LEU A 50 0.36 29.85 -20.54
N THR A 51 1.65 29.55 -20.67
CA THR A 51 2.71 30.47 -21.08
C THR A 51 3.42 29.98 -22.34
N ASN A 52 4.25 30.84 -22.96
CA ASN A 52 4.93 30.55 -24.22
C ASN A 52 6.46 30.70 -24.15
N GLU A 53 7.15 30.48 -25.27
CA GLU A 53 8.61 30.53 -25.35
C GLU A 53 9.21 31.90 -24.96
N ARG A 54 8.44 33.00 -25.01
CA ARG A 54 8.92 34.32 -24.53
C ARG A 54 9.07 34.33 -23.01
N TRP A 55 8.12 33.71 -22.30
CA TRP A 55 8.22 33.54 -20.85
C TRP A 55 9.46 32.74 -20.48
N LYS A 56 9.64 31.58 -21.11
CA LYS A 56 10.82 30.73 -20.94
C LYS A 56 12.12 31.48 -21.20
N THR A 57 12.20 32.23 -22.30
CA THR A 57 13.40 33.01 -22.66
C THR A 57 13.72 34.05 -21.58
N ARG A 58 12.71 34.77 -21.07
CA ARG A 58 12.89 35.75 -20.00
C ARG A 58 13.30 35.09 -18.69
N TRP A 59 12.66 33.99 -18.31
CA TRP A 59 13.01 33.23 -17.13
C TRP A 59 14.45 32.70 -17.21
N GLN A 60 14.87 32.11 -18.33
CA GLN A 60 16.26 31.63 -18.51
C GLN A 60 17.28 32.77 -18.43
N LYS A 61 16.94 33.94 -18.96
CA LYS A 61 17.77 35.15 -18.83
C LYS A 61 17.92 35.59 -17.36
N MET A 62 16.83 35.58 -16.59
CA MET A 62 16.83 35.99 -15.17
C MET A 62 17.45 34.95 -14.23
N CYS A 63 17.27 33.66 -14.52
CA CYS A 63 17.47 32.58 -13.55
C CYS A 63 18.62 31.63 -13.89
N LEU A 64 19.11 31.61 -15.15
CA LEU A 64 20.20 30.72 -15.60
C LEU A 64 21.44 31.45 -16.14
N SER A 65 21.33 32.73 -16.50
CA SER A 65 22.44 33.47 -17.14
C SER A 65 23.33 34.15 -16.09
N GLY A 66 24.59 33.72 -15.96
CA GLY A 66 25.64 34.39 -15.18
C GLY A 66 26.88 34.74 -16.04
N PRO A 67 27.79 35.61 -15.57
CA PRO A 67 28.94 36.05 -16.36
C PRO A 67 29.90 34.91 -16.72
N GLN A 68 30.46 34.96 -17.93
CA GLN A 68 31.33 33.94 -18.52
C GLN A 68 32.57 33.63 -17.66
N THR A 69 32.91 32.34 -17.54
CA THR A 69 34.06 31.80 -16.78
C THR A 69 35.40 32.12 -17.47
N PRO A 70 36.51 32.43 -16.75
CA PRO A 70 37.81 32.65 -17.36
C PRO A 70 38.37 31.38 -18.05
N PRO A 71 39.25 31.52 -19.06
CA PRO A 71 39.59 30.47 -20.03
C PRO A 71 40.36 29.25 -19.51
N ASN A 72 40.67 29.15 -18.21
CA ASN A 72 41.48 28.07 -17.62
C ASN A 72 40.68 27.05 -16.78
N TYR A 73 39.36 26.92 -16.98
CA TYR A 73 38.52 25.96 -16.27
C TYR A 73 38.18 24.74 -17.14
N PRO A 74 38.19 23.50 -16.58
CA PRO A 74 37.92 22.29 -17.35
C PRO A 74 36.48 22.25 -17.91
N ASP A 75 36.33 21.83 -19.16
CA ASP A 75 35.07 21.90 -19.92
C ASP A 75 33.91 21.09 -19.32
N SER A 76 34.18 20.14 -18.42
CA SER A 76 33.17 19.32 -17.73
C SER A 76 32.27 20.09 -16.75
N LEU A 77 32.55 21.37 -16.48
CA LEU A 77 31.81 22.22 -15.54
C LEU A 77 31.11 23.43 -16.20
N ARG A 78 31.13 23.56 -17.53
CA ARG A 78 30.38 24.61 -18.24
C ARG A 78 28.88 24.27 -18.22
N GLY A 79 28.10 25.04 -17.44
CA GLY A 79 26.64 24.92 -17.37
C GLY A 79 26.07 24.77 -15.96
N GLN A 80 26.92 24.63 -14.94
CA GLN A 80 26.49 24.48 -13.55
C GLN A 80 26.70 25.76 -12.76
N ARG A 81 25.74 26.70 -12.82
CA ARG A 81 25.52 27.76 -11.79
C ARG A 81 24.18 28.46 -12.07
N SER A 82 23.32 28.51 -11.05
CA SER A 82 22.22 29.48 -10.99
C SER A 82 22.77 30.79 -10.38
N PRO A 83 22.40 31.98 -10.88
CA PRO A 83 22.80 33.25 -10.29
C PRO A 83 22.19 33.51 -8.90
N ALA A 84 21.06 32.86 -8.57
CA ALA A 84 20.27 33.21 -7.39
C ALA A 84 20.57 32.37 -6.14
N ARG A 85 21.86 32.27 -5.84
CA ARG A 85 22.42 32.26 -4.48
C ARG A 85 23.93 32.46 -4.62
N ILE A 86 24.35 33.66 -5.02
CA ILE A 86 25.65 34.15 -4.58
C ILE A 86 25.52 34.45 -3.08
N LYS A 87 25.46 33.42 -2.24
CA LYS A 87 25.77 33.53 -0.82
C LYS A 87 26.47 32.25 -0.36
N LEU A 88 27.71 32.44 0.09
CA LEU A 88 28.42 31.63 1.08
C LEU A 88 28.99 30.29 0.59
N GLU A 89 29.79 30.31 -0.48
CA GLU A 89 30.94 29.41 -0.53
C GLU A 89 32.16 30.15 0.05
N ASN A 90 32.81 29.53 1.04
CA ASN A 90 34.04 29.98 1.67
C ASN A 90 35.10 30.37 0.63
N THR A 91 35.23 31.65 0.34
CA THR A 91 36.53 32.24 0.05
C THR A 91 37.01 32.88 1.34
N GLU A 92 38.25 32.60 1.76
CA GLU A 92 38.90 33.06 3.00
C GLU A 92 38.87 34.59 3.25
N SER A 93 38.27 35.39 2.37
CA SER A 93 38.34 36.85 2.35
C SER A 93 37.01 37.61 2.49
N GLY A 94 35.84 36.95 2.58
CA GLY A 94 34.59 37.59 3.05
C GLY A 94 34.16 38.91 2.37
N GLN A 95 34.48 39.15 1.09
CA GLN A 95 34.08 40.36 0.37
C GLN A 95 32.88 40.13 -0.57
N PHE A 96 31.89 41.02 -0.52
CA PHE A 96 30.74 41.06 -1.44
C PHE A 96 31.20 41.37 -2.88
N ARG A 97 30.76 40.56 -3.86
CA ARG A 97 31.00 40.86 -5.29
C ARG A 97 29.89 41.73 -5.86
N VAL A 98 30.29 42.87 -6.45
CA VAL A 98 29.44 43.76 -7.25
C VAL A 98 29.47 43.26 -8.71
N PRO A 99 28.35 43.26 -9.46
CA PRO A 99 28.33 42.90 -10.88
C PRO A 99 29.36 43.72 -11.67
N SER A 100 30.15 43.06 -12.52
CA SER A 100 31.24 43.70 -13.27
C SER A 100 30.77 44.53 -14.47
N ASP A 101 29.53 44.33 -14.95
CA ASP A 101 28.93 45.02 -16.10
C ASP A 101 27.51 45.54 -15.81
N GLN A 102 27.17 46.72 -16.34
CA GLN A 102 25.86 47.39 -16.13
C GLN A 102 24.67 46.53 -16.59
N LYS A 103 24.85 45.76 -17.67
CA LYS A 103 23.82 44.88 -18.22
C LYS A 103 23.49 43.70 -17.31
N ASP A 104 24.48 43.15 -16.61
CA ASP A 104 24.26 42.06 -15.65
C ASP A 104 23.55 42.56 -14.39
N ALA A 105 23.85 43.78 -13.94
CA ALA A 105 23.15 44.43 -12.83
C ALA A 105 21.66 44.69 -13.15
N GLU A 106 21.33 45.05 -14.39
CA GLU A 106 19.95 45.23 -14.84
C GLU A 106 19.17 43.91 -14.86
N ILE A 107 19.81 42.81 -15.29
CA ILE A 107 19.19 41.47 -15.31
C ILE A 107 18.93 40.97 -13.89
N GLU A 108 19.90 41.13 -13.00
CA GLU A 108 19.74 40.73 -11.59
C GLU A 108 18.65 41.54 -10.88
N MET A 109 18.59 42.86 -11.14
CA MET A 109 17.50 43.70 -10.63
C MET A 109 16.13 43.26 -11.18
N GLU A 110 16.04 42.93 -12.48
CA GLU A 110 14.81 42.39 -13.08
C GLU A 110 14.39 41.07 -12.40
N ALA A 111 15.35 40.17 -12.12
CA ALA A 111 15.11 38.90 -11.44
C ALA A 111 14.62 39.09 -10.01
N GLU A 112 15.25 39.97 -9.22
CA GLU A 112 14.84 40.25 -7.83
C GLU A 112 13.47 40.93 -7.75
N LEU A 113 13.16 41.87 -8.67
CA LEU A 113 11.84 42.47 -8.76
C LEU A 113 10.76 41.43 -9.12
N TRP A 114 11.09 40.47 -9.98
CA TRP A 114 10.19 39.36 -10.28
C TRP A 114 9.98 38.46 -9.06
N ARG A 115 11.04 38.03 -8.36
CA ARG A 115 10.95 37.22 -7.12
C ARG A 115 10.16 37.93 -6.02
N ALA A 116 10.23 39.25 -5.94
CA ALA A 116 9.50 40.07 -4.98
C ALA A 116 7.99 40.19 -5.27
N GLY A 117 7.50 39.62 -6.38
CA GLY A 117 6.07 39.61 -6.74
C GLY A 117 5.74 40.21 -8.11
N GLY A 118 6.70 40.21 -9.05
CA GLY A 118 6.45 40.63 -10.42
C GLY A 118 5.57 39.63 -11.19
N GLY A 119 4.85 40.11 -12.21
CA GLY A 119 3.90 39.33 -13.00
C GLY A 119 4.31 39.07 -14.46
N PHE A 120 3.42 38.41 -15.20
CA PHE A 120 3.59 38.15 -16.63
C PHE A 120 3.47 39.43 -17.45
N LYS A 121 4.21 39.50 -18.55
CA LYS A 121 3.93 40.43 -19.65
C LYS A 121 2.83 39.85 -20.54
N ARG A 122 2.10 40.73 -21.23
CA ARG A 122 0.99 40.33 -22.12
C ARG A 122 1.43 39.27 -23.14
N GLU A 123 2.60 39.44 -23.72
CA GLU A 123 3.14 38.56 -24.74
C GLU A 123 3.71 37.23 -24.22
N GLU A 124 3.75 37.01 -22.91
CA GLU A 124 4.32 35.81 -22.28
C GLU A 124 3.26 34.70 -22.04
N VAL A 125 1.98 35.04 -22.16
CA VAL A 125 0.84 34.16 -21.89
C VAL A 125 0.07 33.81 -23.17
N ASN A 126 -0.54 32.63 -23.19
CA ASN A 126 -1.36 32.16 -24.33
C ASN A 126 -2.86 32.44 -24.17
N ILE A 127 -3.33 32.69 -22.95
CA ILE A 127 -4.75 32.89 -22.63
C ILE A 127 -4.87 34.25 -21.95
N MET A 128 -5.68 35.15 -22.49
CA MET A 128 -5.80 36.52 -21.98
C MET A 128 -7.20 36.87 -21.47
N ARG A 129 -8.21 36.09 -21.83
CA ARG A 129 -9.63 36.38 -21.52
C ARG A 129 -10.30 35.20 -20.83
N ASN A 130 -11.25 35.48 -19.94
CA ASN A 130 -11.98 34.45 -19.20
C ASN A 130 -12.90 33.61 -20.08
N ASP A 131 -13.45 34.16 -21.17
CA ASP A 131 -14.30 33.43 -22.11
C ASP A 131 -13.51 32.39 -22.92
N GLN A 132 -12.22 32.63 -23.17
CA GLN A 132 -11.32 31.64 -23.76
C GLN A 132 -10.97 30.52 -22.76
N ALA A 133 -11.06 30.78 -21.45
CA ALA A 133 -10.64 29.84 -20.40
C ALA A 133 -11.70 28.76 -20.08
N GLU A 134 -12.98 28.99 -20.41
CA GLU A 134 -14.08 28.07 -20.07
C GLU A 134 -13.90 26.65 -20.63
N HIS A 135 -13.29 26.54 -21.83
CA HIS A 135 -13.09 25.27 -22.53
C HIS A 135 -11.62 24.82 -22.55
N VAL A 136 -10.82 25.23 -21.56
CA VAL A 136 -9.37 24.97 -21.55
C VAL A 136 -8.94 24.06 -20.39
N ILE A 137 -8.12 23.08 -20.75
CA ILE A 137 -7.24 22.37 -19.81
C ILE A 137 -5.85 23.01 -19.92
N GLY A 138 -5.41 23.67 -18.86
CA GLY A 138 -4.14 24.39 -18.86
C GLY A 138 -2.97 23.45 -18.59
N PHE A 139 -1.86 23.64 -19.30
CA PHE A 139 -0.59 22.97 -19.02
C PHE A 139 0.38 23.98 -18.43
N VAL A 140 1.03 23.61 -17.34
CA VAL A 140 2.17 24.38 -16.80
C VAL A 140 3.39 24.17 -17.69
N SER A 141 4.25 25.18 -17.76
CA SER A 141 5.55 25.12 -18.44
C SER A 141 6.30 23.81 -18.19
N ASP A 142 6.60 23.08 -19.27
CA ASP A 142 7.28 21.77 -19.23
C ASP A 142 8.76 21.83 -18.82
N TRP A 143 9.34 23.03 -18.89
CA TRP A 143 10.74 23.31 -18.59
C TRP A 143 11.00 23.62 -17.10
N LEU A 144 9.97 23.73 -16.26
CA LEU A 144 10.15 23.91 -14.81
C LEU A 144 10.75 22.66 -14.16
N GLU A 145 11.74 22.87 -13.28
CA GLU A 145 12.48 21.79 -12.60
C GLU A 145 12.38 21.93 -11.08
N LEU A 146 11.23 21.54 -10.51
CA LEU A 146 10.96 21.57 -9.07
C LEU A 146 11.81 20.57 -8.27
N ASP A 147 12.44 19.62 -8.97
CA ASP A 147 13.33 18.56 -8.48
C ASP A 147 14.77 18.77 -8.98
N SER A 148 15.15 19.99 -9.34
CA SER A 148 16.54 20.33 -9.66
C SER A 148 17.44 20.15 -8.43
N GLN A 149 18.61 19.53 -8.61
CA GLN A 149 19.66 19.48 -7.59
C GLN A 149 20.25 20.86 -7.29
N ILE A 150 20.16 21.79 -8.24
CA ILE A 150 20.58 23.19 -8.07
C ILE A 150 19.48 23.95 -7.34
N GLU A 151 19.76 24.39 -6.11
CA GLU A 151 18.80 25.08 -5.23
C GLU A 151 18.17 26.33 -5.88
N GLY A 152 18.97 27.18 -6.54
CA GLY A 152 18.46 28.40 -7.18
C GLY A 152 17.47 28.11 -8.31
N VAL A 153 17.76 27.12 -9.17
CA VAL A 153 16.84 26.68 -10.25
C VAL A 153 15.53 26.18 -9.67
N ARG A 154 15.61 25.41 -8.58
CA ARG A 154 14.45 24.84 -7.91
C ARG A 154 13.57 25.90 -7.28
N TYR A 155 14.19 26.85 -6.57
CA TYR A 155 13.51 27.99 -5.95
C TYR A 155 12.81 28.87 -7.00
N ASP A 156 13.51 29.23 -8.07
CA ASP A 156 12.94 30.02 -9.15
C ASP A 156 11.84 29.26 -9.93
N SER A 157 11.97 27.94 -10.07
CA SER A 157 10.92 27.11 -10.68
C SER A 157 9.65 27.08 -9.81
N GLU A 158 9.79 27.07 -8.48
CA GLU A 158 8.65 27.14 -7.56
C GLU A 158 7.92 28.48 -7.63
N ILE A 159 8.67 29.60 -7.72
CA ILE A 159 8.07 30.93 -7.91
C ILE A 159 7.31 30.99 -9.23
N ALA A 160 7.92 30.51 -10.32
CA ALA A 160 7.28 30.48 -11.64
C ALA A 160 6.03 29.58 -11.66
N LEU A 161 6.07 28.40 -11.03
CA LEU A 161 4.91 27.53 -10.87
C LEU A 161 3.77 28.26 -10.16
N ARG A 162 4.06 28.88 -9.01
CA ARG A 162 3.07 29.61 -8.22
C ARG A 162 2.43 30.74 -9.05
N GLN A 163 3.24 31.45 -9.83
CA GLN A 163 2.76 32.50 -10.72
C GLN A 163 1.83 31.96 -11.84
N GLU A 164 2.19 30.84 -12.48
CA GLU A 164 1.34 30.19 -13.49
C GLU A 164 0.01 29.71 -12.88
N LEU A 165 0.03 29.12 -11.69
CA LEU A 165 -1.18 28.66 -10.99
C LEU A 165 -2.08 29.81 -10.51
N GLN A 166 -1.48 30.92 -10.08
CA GLN A 166 -2.22 32.15 -9.75
C GLN A 166 -2.89 32.74 -10.99
N TYR A 167 -2.20 32.72 -12.14
CA TYR A 167 -2.76 33.21 -13.39
C TYR A 167 -3.90 32.30 -13.90
N ALA A 168 -3.74 30.99 -13.80
CA ALA A 168 -4.83 30.04 -14.07
C ALA A 168 -6.04 30.29 -13.15
N SER A 169 -5.79 30.53 -11.86
CA SER A 169 -6.84 30.86 -10.88
C SER A 169 -7.57 32.16 -11.23
N TYR A 170 -6.84 33.18 -11.68
CA TYR A 170 -7.41 34.46 -12.14
C TYR A 170 -8.34 34.28 -13.36
N LEU A 171 -7.94 33.43 -14.31
CA LEU A 171 -8.73 33.12 -15.51
C LEU A 171 -9.90 32.17 -15.25
N GLY A 172 -10.00 31.58 -14.05
CA GLY A 172 -11.04 30.60 -13.71
C GLY A 172 -10.81 29.20 -14.29
N ILE A 173 -9.58 28.86 -14.67
CA ILE A 173 -9.23 27.52 -15.17
C ILE A 173 -9.25 26.52 -14.01
N SER A 174 -10.01 25.44 -14.17
CA SER A 174 -10.24 24.44 -13.11
C SER A 174 -9.32 23.23 -13.18
N ASN A 175 -8.82 22.86 -14.37
CA ASN A 175 -8.00 21.67 -14.59
C ASN A 175 -6.62 22.08 -15.11
N ILE A 176 -5.58 21.81 -14.34
CA ILE A 176 -4.19 22.11 -14.69
C ILE A 176 -3.34 20.85 -14.68
N VAL A 177 -2.62 20.62 -15.77
CA VAL A 177 -1.64 19.54 -15.90
C VAL A 177 -0.23 20.09 -15.61
N LEU A 178 0.43 19.47 -14.64
CA LEU A 178 1.80 19.78 -14.22
C LEU A 178 2.83 18.94 -14.98
N PRO A 179 4.08 19.42 -15.13
CA PRO A 179 5.15 18.62 -15.73
C PRO A 179 5.41 17.33 -14.95
N SER A 180 6.03 16.35 -15.60
CA SER A 180 6.53 15.15 -14.90
C SER A 180 7.75 15.53 -14.06
N PRO A 181 7.90 14.95 -12.85
CA PRO A 181 9.20 14.93 -12.20
C PRO A 181 10.22 14.27 -13.13
N ARG A 182 11.46 14.77 -13.12
CA ARG A 182 12.57 14.33 -13.98
C ARG A 182 13.56 13.44 -13.23
N ARG A 183 13.59 13.52 -11.90
CA ARG A 183 14.57 12.86 -11.04
C ARG A 183 13.85 12.18 -9.86
N GLY A 184 13.72 10.86 -9.94
CA GLY A 184 13.04 10.07 -8.90
C GLY A 184 13.62 10.23 -7.49
N GLN A 185 14.95 10.40 -7.36
CA GLN A 185 15.63 10.59 -6.07
C GLN A 185 15.22 11.90 -5.36
N GLU A 186 14.78 12.91 -6.11
CA GLU A 186 14.45 14.25 -5.59
C GLU A 186 12.93 14.51 -5.59
N VAL A 187 12.12 13.46 -5.80
CA VAL A 187 10.65 13.54 -5.90
C VAL A 187 10.00 14.17 -4.65
N THR A 188 10.62 14.01 -3.48
CA THR A 188 10.14 14.60 -2.22
C THR A 188 10.14 16.13 -2.30
N THR A 189 11.14 16.72 -2.95
CA THR A 189 11.23 18.17 -3.12
C THR A 189 10.20 18.68 -4.13
N TYR A 190 9.96 17.92 -5.20
CA TYR A 190 8.86 18.16 -6.13
C TYR A 190 7.52 18.17 -5.38
N ALA A 191 7.25 17.13 -4.58
CA ALA A 191 6.01 16.97 -3.83
C ALA A 191 5.79 18.10 -2.81
N ARG A 192 6.84 18.52 -2.09
CA ARG A 192 6.79 19.68 -1.19
C ARG A 192 6.35 20.95 -1.94
N ALA A 193 6.94 21.24 -3.10
CA ALA A 193 6.59 22.42 -3.89
C ALA A 193 5.10 22.40 -4.31
N ILE A 194 4.56 21.23 -4.66
CA ILE A 194 3.13 21.07 -4.95
C ILE A 194 2.28 21.31 -3.70
N ASN A 195 2.66 20.72 -2.57
CA ASN A 195 1.94 20.88 -1.30
C ASN A 195 1.88 22.35 -0.86
N ASP A 196 2.99 23.08 -1.01
CA ASP A 196 3.05 24.51 -0.70
C ASP A 196 2.14 25.34 -1.61
N CYS A 197 2.02 24.97 -2.89
CA CYS A 197 1.07 25.59 -3.80
C CYS A 197 -0.38 25.29 -3.41
N LEU A 198 -0.69 24.07 -2.97
CA LEU A 198 -2.04 23.68 -2.53
C LEU A 198 -2.47 24.42 -1.26
N ALA A 199 -1.53 24.67 -0.34
CA ALA A 199 -1.75 25.40 0.91
C ALA A 199 -1.80 26.93 0.73
N SER A 200 -1.31 27.44 -0.41
CA SER A 200 -1.29 28.87 -0.70
C SER A 200 -2.70 29.43 -0.90
N SER A 201 -3.04 30.50 -0.16
CA SER A 201 -4.30 31.24 -0.35
C SER A 201 -4.40 31.94 -1.70
N ALA A 202 -3.29 32.09 -2.42
CA ALA A 202 -3.24 32.71 -3.73
C ALA A 202 -3.65 31.76 -4.87
N VAL A 203 -3.69 30.44 -4.61
CA VAL A 203 -4.14 29.43 -5.57
C VAL A 203 -5.57 29.04 -5.23
N SER A 204 -6.46 29.07 -6.23
CA SER A 204 -7.88 28.79 -6.02
C SER A 204 -8.09 27.39 -5.43
N PRO A 205 -8.95 27.23 -4.39
CA PRO A 205 -9.26 25.92 -3.81
C PRO A 205 -10.01 25.01 -4.79
N TYR A 206 -10.60 25.57 -5.85
CA TYR A 206 -11.33 24.84 -6.89
C TYR A 206 -10.42 24.33 -8.02
N LEU A 207 -9.13 24.69 -7.98
CA LEU A 207 -8.16 24.26 -8.98
C LEU A 207 -7.68 22.84 -8.66
N SER A 208 -7.81 21.97 -9.66
CA SER A 208 -7.36 20.58 -9.68
C SER A 208 -6.02 20.48 -10.42
N LEU A 209 -5.05 19.85 -9.77
CA LEU A 209 -3.67 19.66 -10.22
C LEU A 209 -3.46 18.20 -10.61
N SER A 210 -3.26 17.96 -11.90
CA SER A 210 -2.95 16.63 -12.42
C SER A 210 -1.47 16.54 -12.77
N ILE A 211 -0.75 15.64 -12.14
CA ILE A 211 0.68 15.47 -12.37
C ILE A 211 0.86 14.53 -13.57
N ARG A 212 1.59 14.99 -14.59
CA ARG A 212 1.90 14.15 -15.74
C ARG A 212 2.86 13.04 -15.34
N ILE A 213 2.45 11.79 -15.47
CA ILE A 213 3.28 10.63 -15.11
C ILE A 213 3.22 9.59 -16.25
N PRO A 214 4.36 9.15 -16.79
CA PRO A 214 4.38 8.06 -17.77
C PRO A 214 4.03 6.73 -17.09
N VAL A 215 3.43 5.81 -17.85
CA VAL A 215 3.13 4.47 -17.32
C VAL A 215 4.43 3.76 -16.93
N CYS A 216 5.48 3.86 -17.75
CA CYS A 216 6.83 3.35 -17.49
C CYS A 216 7.90 4.27 -18.10
N ASP A 217 9.08 4.34 -17.47
CA ASP A 217 10.20 5.19 -17.93
C ASP A 217 11.15 4.49 -18.93
N ILE A 218 11.05 3.17 -19.08
CA ILE A 218 11.94 2.36 -19.94
C ILE A 218 11.13 1.68 -21.06
N PRO A 219 11.57 1.74 -22.34
CA PRO A 219 10.96 0.97 -23.42
C PRO A 219 11.09 -0.55 -23.14
N PRO A 220 10.01 -1.36 -23.33
CA PRO A 220 10.04 -2.80 -23.05
C PRO A 220 11.11 -3.59 -23.81
N GLU A 221 11.61 -3.05 -24.93
CA GLU A 221 12.54 -3.75 -25.84
C GLU A 221 14.02 -3.63 -25.41
N ASP A 222 14.38 -2.64 -24.58
CA ASP A 222 15.78 -2.36 -24.22
C ASP A 222 16.23 -2.99 -22.88
N GLY A 223 15.30 -3.41 -22.01
CA GLY A 223 15.59 -3.85 -20.64
C GLY A 223 15.65 -5.37 -20.39
N ALA A 224 15.05 -6.18 -21.26
CA ALA A 224 14.79 -7.61 -20.94
C ALA A 224 16.00 -8.55 -21.17
N ALA A 225 17.01 -8.15 -21.93
CA ALA A 225 18.08 -9.06 -22.35
C ALA A 225 19.30 -9.11 -21.41
N ALA A 226 19.40 -8.21 -20.42
CA ALA A 226 20.62 -8.03 -19.62
C ALA A 226 20.44 -7.98 -18.10
N LYS A 227 19.21 -7.91 -17.56
CA LYS A 227 18.95 -7.75 -16.13
C LYS A 227 18.07 -8.89 -15.58
N GLY A 228 18.21 -9.19 -14.29
CA GLY A 228 17.36 -10.16 -13.60
C GLY A 228 15.89 -9.73 -13.64
N VAL A 229 14.97 -10.69 -13.48
CA VAL A 229 13.52 -10.45 -13.57
C VAL A 229 13.05 -9.41 -12.55
N ASN A 230 13.61 -9.42 -11.32
CA ASN A 230 13.25 -8.49 -10.24
C ASN A 230 13.73 -7.05 -10.51
N ASP A 231 14.95 -6.86 -11.02
CA ASP A 231 15.47 -5.52 -11.37
C ASP A 231 14.58 -4.84 -12.44
N TYR A 232 14.06 -5.64 -13.37
CA TYR A 232 13.18 -5.15 -14.42
C TYR A 232 11.78 -4.79 -13.88
N GLU A 233 11.24 -5.52 -12.91
CA GLU A 233 9.92 -5.24 -12.31
C GLU A 233 9.91 -4.03 -11.39
N ASP A 234 10.97 -3.83 -10.61
CA ASP A 234 11.13 -2.63 -9.77
C ASP A 234 11.32 -1.39 -10.64
N GLU A 235 12.08 -1.48 -11.74
CA GLU A 235 12.21 -0.41 -12.74
C GLU A 235 10.86 -0.07 -13.40
N LEU A 236 10.03 -1.07 -13.73
CA LEU A 236 8.69 -0.86 -14.27
C LEU A 236 7.70 -0.27 -13.24
N SER A 237 8.03 -0.33 -11.95
CA SER A 237 7.22 0.19 -10.84
C SER A 237 7.63 1.59 -10.37
N ALA A 238 8.79 2.09 -10.82
CA ALA A 238 9.36 3.36 -10.37
C ALA A 238 8.42 4.56 -10.56
N THR A 239 7.70 4.63 -11.69
CA THR A 239 6.77 5.74 -12.00
C THR A 239 5.55 5.76 -11.08
N TRP A 240 5.02 4.59 -10.73
CA TRP A 240 3.93 4.47 -9.75
C TRP A 240 4.43 4.76 -8.34
N GLN A 241 5.64 4.32 -7.97
CA GLN A 241 6.24 4.66 -6.68
C GLN A 241 6.46 6.18 -6.55
N MET A 242 6.92 6.83 -7.62
CA MET A 242 7.07 8.29 -7.69
C MET A 242 5.72 8.99 -7.45
N TRP A 243 4.65 8.55 -8.13
CA TRP A 243 3.28 9.02 -7.87
C TRP A 243 2.88 8.81 -6.40
N ASN A 244 3.13 7.61 -5.87
CA ASN A 244 2.80 7.23 -4.52
C ASN A 244 3.47 8.15 -3.49
N THR A 245 4.76 8.46 -3.66
CA THR A 245 5.47 9.41 -2.79
C THR A 245 4.87 10.80 -2.84
N ILE A 246 4.52 11.30 -4.03
CA ILE A 246 3.92 12.63 -4.17
C ILE A 246 2.58 12.72 -3.44
N ARG A 247 1.68 11.74 -3.66
CA ARG A 247 0.36 11.75 -3.01
C ARG A 247 0.47 11.59 -1.49
N MET A 248 1.42 10.80 -0.99
CA MET A 248 1.63 10.63 0.45
C MET A 248 2.09 11.94 1.12
N ILE A 249 2.94 12.73 0.45
CA ILE A 249 3.40 14.03 0.96
C ILE A 249 2.30 15.10 0.87
N CYS A 250 1.54 15.13 -0.23
CA CYS A 250 0.42 16.08 -0.39
C CYS A 250 -0.78 15.74 0.53
N GLY A 251 -0.81 14.53 1.10
CA GLY A 251 -1.88 14.03 1.93
C GLY A 251 -3.17 13.69 1.17
N PRO A 252 -4.23 13.26 1.87
CA PRO A 252 -5.49 12.88 1.26
C PRO A 252 -6.24 14.12 0.75
N THR A 253 -6.02 14.46 -0.52
CA THR A 253 -6.65 15.60 -1.18
C THR A 253 -7.26 15.20 -2.53
N PRO A 254 -8.53 15.55 -2.80
CA PRO A 254 -9.13 15.30 -4.11
C PRO A 254 -8.61 16.25 -5.19
N ARG A 255 -7.84 17.28 -4.81
CA ARG A 255 -7.29 18.29 -5.74
C ARG A 255 -6.09 17.77 -6.51
N VAL A 256 -5.46 16.69 -6.08
CA VAL A 256 -4.29 16.11 -6.76
C VAL A 256 -4.71 14.80 -7.45
N SER A 257 -4.30 14.65 -8.71
CA SER A 257 -4.64 13.51 -9.54
C SER A 257 -3.51 13.19 -10.52
N VAL A 258 -3.67 12.10 -11.26
CA VAL A 258 -2.72 11.67 -12.29
C VAL A 258 -3.19 12.11 -13.67
N ALA A 259 -2.28 12.66 -14.46
CA ALA A 259 -2.39 12.74 -15.91
C ALA A 259 -1.47 11.68 -16.54
N LEU A 260 -2.02 10.52 -16.90
CA LEU A 260 -1.21 9.43 -17.44
C LEU A 260 -0.74 9.74 -18.85
N ASP A 261 0.57 9.71 -19.05
CA ASP A 261 1.22 9.89 -20.34
C ASP A 261 1.40 8.54 -21.04
N LEU A 262 0.65 8.36 -22.14
CA LEU A 262 0.62 7.13 -22.94
C LEU A 262 1.47 7.25 -24.22
N THR A 263 2.53 8.06 -24.15
CA THR A 263 3.53 8.19 -25.22
C THR A 263 4.43 6.95 -25.31
N ALA A 264 4.80 6.34 -24.18
CA ALA A 264 5.62 5.13 -24.12
C ALA A 264 4.78 3.86 -24.39
N ALA A 265 5.45 2.80 -24.85
CA ALA A 265 4.82 1.48 -24.97
C ALA A 265 4.45 0.93 -23.60
N LEU A 266 3.30 0.25 -23.50
CA LEU A 266 2.85 -0.34 -22.25
C LEU A 266 3.63 -1.64 -21.95
N PRO A 267 3.97 -1.90 -20.67
CA PRO A 267 4.52 -3.18 -20.26
C PRO A 267 3.47 -4.29 -20.42
N ALA A 268 3.91 -5.49 -20.77
CA ALA A 268 3.04 -6.66 -20.87
C ALA A 268 2.61 -7.24 -19.50
N LEU A 269 3.16 -6.72 -18.39
CA LEU A 269 2.83 -7.14 -17.03
C LEU A 269 1.49 -6.54 -16.60
N SER A 270 0.46 -7.39 -16.52
CA SER A 270 -0.92 -6.99 -16.19
C SER A 270 -1.02 -6.33 -14.81
N GLY A 271 -0.28 -6.82 -13.81
CA GLY A 271 -0.30 -6.24 -12.46
C GLY A 271 0.28 -4.83 -12.38
N VAL A 272 1.31 -4.52 -13.17
CA VAL A 272 1.88 -3.16 -13.26
C VAL A 272 0.82 -2.17 -13.76
N LEU A 273 0.05 -2.57 -14.78
CA LEU A 273 -1.03 -1.76 -15.35
C LEU A 273 -2.23 -1.64 -14.41
N ALA A 274 -2.61 -2.73 -13.74
CA ALA A 274 -3.80 -2.77 -12.88
C ALA A 274 -3.73 -1.81 -11.69
N ARG A 275 -2.53 -1.44 -11.21
CA ARG A 275 -2.37 -0.42 -10.16
C ARG A 275 -3.04 0.90 -10.53
N TRP A 276 -2.89 1.34 -11.77
CA TRP A 276 -3.43 2.60 -12.25
C TRP A 276 -4.96 2.66 -12.26
N SER A 277 -5.66 1.52 -12.26
CA SER A 277 -7.13 1.51 -12.19
C SER A 277 -7.68 1.85 -10.80
N ALA A 278 -6.85 1.69 -9.75
CA ALA A 278 -7.18 2.10 -8.38
C ALA A 278 -6.85 3.56 -8.08
N GLU A 279 -6.00 4.18 -8.90
CA GLU A 279 -5.53 5.55 -8.72
C GLU A 279 -6.52 6.59 -9.27
N HIS A 280 -6.43 7.81 -8.75
CA HIS A 280 -7.23 8.94 -9.24
C HIS A 280 -6.65 9.48 -10.57
N VAL A 281 -6.87 8.74 -11.66
CA VAL A 281 -6.46 9.13 -13.01
C VAL A 281 -7.51 10.05 -13.62
N GLN A 282 -7.21 11.35 -13.69
CA GLN A 282 -8.13 12.37 -14.21
C GLN A 282 -7.91 12.66 -15.69
N HIS A 283 -6.68 12.52 -16.20
CA HIS A 283 -6.38 12.76 -17.61
C HIS A 283 -5.62 11.58 -18.24
N LEU A 284 -5.91 11.30 -19.51
CA LEU A 284 -5.15 10.37 -20.35
C LEU A 284 -4.59 11.12 -21.56
N ILE A 285 -3.27 11.22 -21.66
CA ILE A 285 -2.59 11.90 -22.77
C ILE A 285 -2.20 10.85 -23.81
N ILE A 286 -2.83 10.90 -24.98
CA ILE A 286 -2.63 9.93 -26.06
C ILE A 286 -2.15 10.67 -27.31
N PRO A 287 -0.85 10.61 -27.64
CA PRO A 287 -0.36 11.20 -28.87
C PRO A 287 -0.73 10.36 -30.09
N ALA A 288 -0.85 11.01 -31.25
CA ALA A 288 -1.12 10.34 -32.53
C ALA A 288 -0.08 9.25 -32.89
N THR A 289 1.14 9.35 -32.32
CA THR A 289 2.22 8.35 -32.48
C THR A 289 1.94 7.02 -31.79
N THR A 290 1.00 6.98 -30.83
CA THR A 290 0.61 5.73 -30.13
C THR A 290 -0.33 4.87 -30.99
N PHE A 291 -0.93 5.45 -32.03
CA PHE A 291 -1.82 4.74 -32.95
C PHE A 291 -1.02 4.02 -34.04
N ILE A 292 -1.52 2.86 -34.43
CA ILE A 292 -1.04 2.06 -35.56
C ILE A 292 -2.08 2.07 -36.67
N PRO A 293 -1.68 1.97 -37.95
CA PRO A 293 -2.64 1.85 -39.05
C PRO A 293 -3.28 0.46 -39.07
N ASN A 294 -4.60 0.40 -39.24
CA ASN A 294 -5.27 -0.86 -39.60
C ASN A 294 -5.06 -1.22 -41.07
N ALA A 295 -5.59 -2.37 -41.51
CA ALA A 295 -5.49 -2.83 -42.91
C ALA A 295 -6.05 -1.84 -43.96
N LYS A 296 -6.93 -0.93 -43.55
CA LYS A 296 -7.49 0.13 -44.41
C LYS A 296 -6.73 1.46 -44.27
N GLY A 297 -5.72 1.57 -43.40
CA GLY A 297 -4.95 2.80 -43.17
C GLY A 297 -5.58 3.80 -42.20
N TYR A 298 -6.60 3.42 -41.43
CA TYR A 298 -7.17 4.25 -40.35
C TYR A 298 -6.39 4.04 -39.03
N PRO A 299 -6.27 5.07 -38.17
CA PRO A 299 -5.61 4.95 -36.86
C PRO A 299 -6.41 4.05 -35.91
N VAL A 300 -5.74 3.06 -35.32
CA VAL A 300 -6.27 2.19 -34.26
C VAL A 300 -5.20 2.01 -33.17
N LEU A 301 -5.57 1.58 -31.97
CA LEU A 301 -4.61 1.34 -30.88
C LEU A 301 -4.20 -0.14 -30.82
N PRO A 302 -2.98 -0.48 -30.36
CA PRO A 302 -2.59 -1.86 -30.08
C PRO A 302 -3.54 -2.55 -29.08
N LYS A 303 -3.67 -3.89 -29.15
CA LYS A 303 -4.62 -4.64 -28.30
C LYS A 303 -4.40 -4.43 -26.80
N LEU A 304 -3.14 -4.40 -26.35
CA LEU A 304 -2.79 -4.16 -24.94
C LEU A 304 -3.29 -2.79 -24.47
N MET A 305 -3.07 -1.74 -25.28
CA MET A 305 -3.59 -0.39 -25.03
C MET A 305 -5.12 -0.33 -25.04
N GLN A 306 -5.77 -1.07 -25.96
CA GLN A 306 -7.24 -1.15 -25.96
C GLN A 306 -7.77 -1.76 -24.65
N GLY A 307 -7.16 -2.82 -24.15
CA GLY A 307 -7.52 -3.42 -22.86
C GLY A 307 -7.37 -2.42 -21.71
N PHE A 308 -6.18 -1.84 -21.59
CA PHE A 308 -5.85 -0.87 -20.55
C PHE A 308 -6.80 0.34 -20.53
N LEU A 309 -7.11 0.92 -21.70
CA LEU A 309 -8.04 2.05 -21.79
C LEU A 309 -9.47 1.64 -21.42
N ARG A 310 -9.92 0.44 -21.81
CA ARG A 310 -11.26 -0.05 -21.44
C ARG A 310 -11.44 -0.15 -19.93
N ASP A 311 -10.40 -0.56 -19.22
CA ASP A 311 -10.39 -0.63 -17.76
C ASP A 311 -10.41 0.75 -17.11
N LEU A 312 -9.78 1.76 -17.73
CA LEU A 312 -9.76 3.13 -17.22
C LEU A 312 -11.01 3.95 -17.59
N PHE A 313 -11.72 3.63 -18.68
CA PHE A 313 -12.93 4.37 -19.08
C PHE A 313 -14.04 4.34 -18.03
N LYS A 314 -14.08 3.32 -17.17
CA LYS A 314 -15.02 3.27 -16.05
C LYS A 314 -14.87 4.47 -15.10
N ASN A 315 -13.67 5.05 -15.01
CA ASN A 315 -13.35 6.22 -14.21
C ASN A 315 -13.66 7.55 -14.91
N ARG A 316 -14.09 7.53 -16.17
CA ARG A 316 -14.50 8.71 -16.97
C ARG A 316 -13.41 9.81 -17.07
N PRO A 317 -12.17 9.49 -17.46
CA PRO A 317 -11.08 10.46 -17.52
C PRO A 317 -11.28 11.49 -18.64
N ASN A 318 -10.56 12.60 -18.56
CA ASN A 318 -10.40 13.57 -19.65
C ASN A 318 -9.35 13.05 -20.64
N ILE A 319 -9.77 12.76 -21.87
CA ILE A 319 -8.89 12.26 -22.93
C ILE A 319 -8.25 13.43 -23.67
N ILE A 320 -6.92 13.54 -23.64
CA ILE A 320 -6.16 14.58 -24.32
C ILE A 320 -5.46 13.95 -25.53
N LEU A 321 -5.89 14.32 -26.74
CA LEU A 321 -5.27 13.88 -27.98
C LEU A 321 -4.27 14.92 -28.49
N SER A 322 -3.01 14.49 -28.70
CA SER A 322 -1.95 15.37 -29.19
C SER A 322 -1.39 14.92 -30.54
N LYS A 323 -0.83 15.86 -31.31
CA LYS A 323 -0.23 15.61 -32.64
C LYS A 323 -1.19 14.98 -33.67
N THR A 324 -2.51 15.10 -33.51
CA THR A 324 -3.51 14.53 -34.43
C THR A 324 -3.47 15.15 -35.84
N GLN A 325 -2.96 16.37 -35.95
CA GLN A 325 -2.75 17.10 -37.21
C GLN A 325 -1.45 16.76 -37.93
N ALA A 326 -0.58 15.93 -37.35
CA ALA A 326 0.71 15.57 -37.94
C ALA A 326 0.60 14.62 -39.16
N ASN A 327 -0.62 14.24 -39.57
CA ASN A 327 -0.91 13.40 -40.74
C ASN A 327 -0.11 12.07 -40.77
N LEU A 328 0.03 11.42 -39.61
CA LEU A 328 0.78 10.16 -39.47
C LEU A 328 0.08 8.94 -40.09
N HIS A 329 -1.21 9.05 -40.42
CA HIS A 329 -2.03 7.95 -40.95
C HIS A 329 -2.64 8.35 -42.30
N THR A 330 -2.70 7.39 -43.23
CA THR A 330 -3.04 7.64 -44.64
C THR A 330 -4.52 7.94 -44.89
N LEU A 331 -5.43 7.46 -44.03
CA LEU A 331 -6.88 7.70 -44.14
C LEU A 331 -7.48 8.17 -42.81
N GLY A 332 -8.61 8.90 -42.89
CA GLY A 332 -9.43 9.32 -41.75
C GLY A 332 -9.18 10.74 -41.23
N GLY A 333 -7.99 11.30 -41.43
CA GLY A 333 -7.64 12.65 -40.98
C GLY A 333 -7.68 12.83 -39.45
N GLU A 334 -7.71 14.08 -38.99
CA GLU A 334 -7.68 14.44 -37.56
C GLU A 334 -8.86 13.84 -36.76
N LEU A 335 -10.05 13.77 -37.34
CA LEU A 335 -11.26 13.30 -36.67
C LEU A 335 -11.25 11.80 -36.35
N ALA A 336 -10.46 11.01 -37.09
CA ALA A 336 -10.45 9.56 -36.92
C ALA A 336 -9.94 9.14 -35.54
N TYR A 337 -9.01 9.89 -34.94
CA TYR A 337 -8.45 9.57 -33.62
C TYR A 337 -9.53 9.68 -32.53
N VAL A 338 -10.23 10.82 -32.45
CA VAL A 338 -11.30 11.03 -31.45
C VAL A 338 -12.48 10.09 -31.66
N GLN A 339 -12.86 9.83 -32.92
CA GLN A 339 -13.91 8.87 -33.26
C GLN A 339 -13.56 7.45 -32.81
N TYR A 340 -12.31 7.03 -33.01
CA TYR A 340 -11.85 5.70 -32.61
C TYR A 340 -11.83 5.55 -31.09
N VAL A 341 -11.31 6.51 -30.34
CA VAL A 341 -11.30 6.44 -28.86
C VAL A 341 -12.72 6.45 -28.29
N ARG A 342 -13.62 7.28 -28.84
CA ARG A 342 -15.06 7.24 -28.48
C ARG A 342 -15.72 5.91 -28.79
N HIS A 343 -15.35 5.28 -29.91
CA HIS A 343 -15.81 3.94 -30.23
C HIS A 343 -15.33 2.90 -29.21
N LEU A 344 -14.05 2.98 -28.78
CA LEU A 344 -13.53 2.12 -27.71
C LEU A 344 -14.26 2.34 -26.39
N GLU A 345 -14.50 3.59 -25.99
CA GLU A 345 -15.24 3.93 -24.77
C GLU A 345 -16.68 3.37 -24.84
N LYS A 346 -17.40 3.64 -25.93
CA LYS A 346 -18.79 3.18 -26.11
C LYS A 346 -18.91 1.65 -26.10
N THR A 347 -17.91 0.95 -26.63
CA THR A 347 -17.90 -0.52 -26.72
C THR A 347 -17.24 -1.19 -25.52
N SER A 348 -16.81 -0.44 -24.50
CA SER A 348 -16.21 -1.04 -23.31
C SER A 348 -17.25 -1.88 -22.55
N PRO A 349 -16.87 -3.05 -22.02
CA PRO A 349 -17.81 -3.92 -21.29
C PRO A 349 -18.56 -3.18 -20.18
N PHE A 350 -17.85 -2.35 -19.42
CA PHE A 350 -18.44 -1.52 -18.37
C PHE A 350 -19.52 -0.55 -18.89
N ASN A 351 -19.24 0.21 -19.95
CA ASN A 351 -20.23 1.18 -20.45
C ASN A 351 -21.43 0.48 -21.10
N VAL A 352 -21.21 -0.66 -21.77
CA VAL A 352 -22.31 -1.49 -22.32
C VAL A 352 -23.19 -2.02 -21.19
N ALA A 353 -22.60 -2.55 -20.12
CA ALA A 353 -23.33 -3.04 -18.96
C ALA A 353 -24.06 -1.89 -18.25
N ARG A 354 -23.38 -0.77 -18.01
CA ARG A 354 -23.97 0.42 -17.39
C ARG A 354 -25.16 0.94 -18.18
N ASP A 355 -25.06 1.03 -19.50
CA ASP A 355 -26.06 1.61 -20.41
C ASP A 355 -27.09 0.58 -20.94
N ALA A 356 -27.14 -0.61 -20.34
CA ALA A 356 -28.14 -1.63 -20.64
C ALA A 356 -29.56 -1.09 -20.40
N ALA A 357 -30.41 -1.16 -21.44
CA ALA A 357 -31.75 -0.57 -21.43
C ALA A 357 -32.74 -1.29 -20.52
N ASP A 358 -32.47 -2.55 -20.16
CA ASP A 358 -33.30 -3.35 -19.26
C ASP A 358 -33.06 -3.02 -17.78
N GLY A 359 -31.95 -2.35 -17.46
CA GLY A 359 -31.55 -2.01 -16.09
C GLY A 359 -31.23 -3.22 -15.23
N LEU A 360 -30.97 -4.38 -15.84
CA LEU A 360 -30.78 -5.66 -15.13
C LEU A 360 -29.31 -5.98 -14.83
N THR A 361 -28.40 -5.05 -15.08
CA THR A 361 -26.97 -5.19 -14.73
C THR A 361 -26.68 -4.48 -13.41
N VAL A 362 -25.65 -4.95 -12.70
CA VAL A 362 -25.18 -4.33 -11.45
C VAL A 362 -24.74 -2.89 -11.72
N GLU A 363 -24.08 -2.64 -12.86
CA GLU A 363 -23.59 -1.31 -13.25
C GLU A 363 -24.72 -0.34 -13.57
N SER A 364 -25.82 -0.82 -14.18
CA SER A 364 -26.98 0.05 -14.45
C SER A 364 -27.77 0.32 -13.17
N PHE A 365 -27.91 -0.67 -12.29
CA PHE A 365 -28.63 -0.53 -11.03
C PHE A 365 -27.87 0.33 -10.02
N GLY A 366 -26.56 0.14 -9.90
CA GLY A 366 -25.67 0.82 -8.97
C GLY A 366 -25.19 2.21 -9.41
N ARG A 367 -25.78 2.80 -10.46
CA ARG A 367 -25.43 4.16 -10.90
C ARG A 367 -25.57 5.16 -9.75
N GLY A 368 -24.48 5.87 -9.44
CA GLY A 368 -24.39 6.82 -8.34
C GLY A 368 -23.89 6.22 -7.02
N TYR A 369 -23.73 4.90 -6.95
CA TYR A 369 -23.18 4.19 -5.79
C TYR A 369 -21.72 3.77 -5.97
N GLU A 370 -21.10 4.06 -7.12
CA GLU A 370 -19.70 3.75 -7.39
C GLU A 370 -18.78 4.40 -6.35
N ASP A 371 -18.03 3.59 -5.61
CA ASP A 371 -17.19 4.00 -4.48
C ASP A 371 -17.91 4.82 -3.39
N TYR A 372 -19.23 4.60 -3.20
CA TYR A 372 -20.02 5.25 -2.15
C TYR A 372 -20.15 4.37 -0.91
N LEU A 373 -19.57 4.82 0.22
CA LEU A 373 -19.58 4.10 1.50
C LEU A 373 -20.97 4.13 2.15
N GLN A 374 -21.51 2.96 2.46
CA GLN A 374 -22.79 2.80 3.16
C GLN A 374 -22.61 1.94 4.40
N ALA A 375 -23.28 2.31 5.49
CA ALA A 375 -23.32 1.45 6.67
C ALA A 375 -24.07 0.14 6.32
N PRO A 376 -23.54 -1.03 6.69
CA PRO A 376 -24.25 -2.29 6.54
C PRO A 376 -25.59 -2.25 7.28
N LEU A 377 -26.62 -2.82 6.69
CA LEU A 377 -27.93 -2.88 7.33
C LEU A 377 -27.87 -3.78 8.58
N GLN A 378 -28.76 -3.52 9.53
CA GLN A 378 -28.89 -4.32 10.76
C GLN A 378 -30.36 -4.72 10.99
N PRO A 379 -30.98 -5.56 10.13
CA PRO A 379 -32.42 -5.81 10.16
C PRO A 379 -32.92 -6.51 11.43
N LEU A 380 -32.02 -7.18 12.17
CA LEU A 380 -32.36 -7.72 13.49
C LEU A 380 -32.56 -6.62 14.53
N MET A 381 -31.68 -5.62 14.54
CA MET A 381 -31.69 -4.51 15.48
C MET A 381 -32.72 -3.45 15.09
N ASP A 382 -32.78 -3.10 13.80
CA ASP A 382 -33.60 -2.03 13.27
C ASP A 382 -34.79 -2.54 12.46
N ASN A 383 -35.88 -1.77 12.43
CA ASN A 383 -37.00 -2.03 11.53
C ASN A 383 -36.77 -1.28 10.22
N LEU A 384 -36.55 -2.03 9.13
CA LEU A 384 -36.28 -1.45 7.82
C LEU A 384 -37.47 -0.65 7.29
N ALA A 385 -37.16 0.43 6.55
CA ALA A 385 -38.15 1.24 5.86
C ALA A 385 -38.68 0.55 4.60
N SER A 386 -39.89 0.93 4.16
CA SER A 386 -40.55 0.34 2.98
C SER A 386 -39.71 0.45 1.70
N MET A 387 -39.01 1.58 1.50
CA MET A 387 -38.14 1.77 0.34
C MET A 387 -36.98 0.77 0.30
N THR A 388 -36.42 0.39 1.45
CA THR A 388 -35.34 -0.61 1.52
C THR A 388 -35.83 -1.97 1.01
N TYR A 389 -37.02 -2.41 1.43
CA TYR A 389 -37.64 -3.62 0.89
C TYR A 389 -37.92 -3.53 -0.61
N GLU A 390 -38.34 -2.36 -1.10
CA GLU A 390 -38.59 -2.16 -2.53
C GLU A 390 -37.32 -2.31 -3.37
N VAL A 391 -36.16 -1.86 -2.87
CA VAL A 391 -34.86 -2.08 -3.51
C VAL A 391 -34.53 -3.58 -3.56
N PHE A 392 -34.71 -4.31 -2.46
CA PHE A 392 -34.49 -5.76 -2.43
C PHE A 392 -35.37 -6.51 -3.43
N GLU A 393 -36.62 -6.10 -3.56
CA GLU A 393 -37.63 -6.74 -4.42
C GLU A 393 -37.37 -6.54 -5.92
N LYS A 394 -36.49 -5.61 -6.30
CA LYS A 394 -36.10 -5.37 -7.70
C LYS A 394 -35.13 -6.42 -8.24
N ASP A 395 -34.58 -7.30 -7.42
CA ASP A 395 -33.67 -8.36 -7.87
C ASP A 395 -34.43 -9.63 -8.28
N PRO A 396 -34.62 -9.90 -9.58
CA PRO A 396 -35.35 -11.08 -10.03
C PRO A 396 -34.53 -12.38 -9.87
N VAL A 397 -33.20 -12.29 -9.81
CA VAL A 397 -32.31 -13.46 -9.79
C VAL A 397 -32.36 -14.10 -8.41
N LYS A 398 -32.23 -13.30 -7.35
CA LYS A 398 -32.32 -13.77 -5.96
C LYS A 398 -33.58 -14.59 -5.74
N TYR A 399 -34.74 -14.03 -6.05
CA TYR A 399 -36.02 -14.70 -5.79
C TYR A 399 -36.25 -15.92 -6.68
N ARG A 400 -35.74 -15.92 -7.92
CA ARG A 400 -35.78 -17.11 -8.78
C ARG A 400 -34.94 -18.26 -8.22
N GLN A 401 -33.76 -17.97 -7.67
CA GLN A 401 -32.91 -18.98 -7.03
C GLN A 401 -33.60 -19.55 -5.77
N TYR A 402 -34.22 -18.71 -4.94
CA TYR A 402 -35.03 -19.17 -3.81
C TYR A 402 -36.23 -20.03 -4.22
N GLU A 403 -36.98 -19.62 -5.25
CA GLU A 403 -38.08 -20.43 -5.80
C GLU A 403 -37.57 -21.80 -6.28
N GLN A 404 -36.45 -21.82 -7.01
CA GLN A 404 -35.83 -23.03 -7.54
C GLN A 404 -35.32 -23.96 -6.43
N ALA A 405 -34.73 -23.41 -5.36
CA ALA A 405 -34.27 -24.15 -4.19
C ALA A 405 -35.45 -24.82 -3.46
N VAL A 406 -36.52 -24.06 -3.17
CA VAL A 406 -37.73 -24.58 -2.52
C VAL A 406 -38.42 -25.62 -3.39
N TYR A 407 -38.51 -25.38 -4.70
CA TYR A 407 -39.07 -26.35 -5.65
C TYR A 407 -38.32 -27.69 -5.61
N ARG A 408 -36.98 -27.67 -5.62
CA ARG A 408 -36.18 -28.90 -5.54
C ARG A 408 -36.35 -29.59 -4.19
N ALA A 409 -36.31 -28.85 -3.09
CA ALA A 409 -36.53 -29.40 -1.75
C ALA A 409 -37.90 -30.06 -1.61
N LEU A 410 -38.95 -29.51 -2.23
CA LEU A 410 -40.30 -30.11 -2.27
C LEU A 410 -40.37 -31.41 -3.06
N LEU A 411 -39.59 -31.55 -4.13
CA LEU A 411 -39.56 -32.79 -4.91
C LEU A 411 -38.94 -33.95 -4.13
N ASP A 412 -37.96 -33.64 -3.26
CA ASP A 412 -37.30 -34.61 -2.40
C ASP A 412 -38.14 -35.02 -1.17
N GLN A 413 -39.22 -34.29 -0.87
CA GLN A 413 -40.18 -34.71 0.16
C GLN A 413 -41.06 -35.87 -0.32
N PRO A 414 -41.56 -36.71 0.62
CA PRO A 414 -42.47 -37.80 0.27
C PRO A 414 -43.70 -37.29 -0.52
N PRO A 415 -44.08 -37.95 -1.63
CA PRO A 415 -45.11 -37.45 -2.55
C PRO A 415 -46.50 -37.29 -1.91
N ASP A 416 -46.82 -38.15 -0.94
CA ASP A 416 -48.16 -38.23 -0.34
C ASP A 416 -48.27 -37.45 0.98
N SER A 417 -47.20 -36.80 1.44
CA SER A 417 -47.23 -36.01 2.68
C SER A 417 -47.51 -34.53 2.41
N THR A 418 -48.16 -33.87 3.38
CA THR A 418 -48.24 -32.41 3.39
C THR A 418 -46.95 -31.84 3.97
N THR A 419 -46.16 -31.16 3.15
CA THR A 419 -44.92 -30.51 3.56
C THR A 419 -45.20 -29.20 4.27
N ILE A 420 -44.63 -29.00 5.46
CA ILE A 420 -44.78 -27.75 6.22
C ILE A 420 -43.56 -26.86 5.96
N ILE A 421 -43.79 -25.69 5.37
CA ILE A 421 -42.75 -24.69 5.06
C ILE A 421 -42.86 -23.53 6.04
N CYS A 422 -41.75 -23.04 6.59
CA CYS A 422 -41.70 -21.77 7.33
C CYS A 422 -40.76 -20.79 6.64
N VAL A 423 -41.26 -19.60 6.32
CA VAL A 423 -40.47 -18.45 5.89
C VAL A 423 -40.19 -17.59 7.12
N ALA A 424 -38.95 -17.60 7.60
CA ALA A 424 -38.51 -16.86 8.79
C ALA A 424 -37.82 -15.55 8.38
N GLY A 425 -38.42 -14.41 8.74
CA GLY A 425 -38.02 -13.09 8.22
C GLY A 425 -38.70 -12.80 6.88
N ALA A 426 -40.04 -12.83 6.84
CA ALA A 426 -40.80 -12.77 5.59
C ALA A 426 -40.77 -11.41 4.87
N GLY A 427 -40.37 -10.33 5.55
CA GLY A 427 -40.38 -8.97 5.01
C GLY A 427 -41.76 -8.57 4.52
N ARG A 428 -41.86 -8.08 3.27
CA ARG A 428 -43.14 -7.81 2.58
C ARG A 428 -43.68 -9.02 1.79
N GLY A 429 -43.08 -10.20 1.97
CA GLY A 429 -43.55 -11.47 1.43
C GLY A 429 -43.10 -11.91 0.02
N PRO A 430 -42.01 -11.40 -0.59
CA PRO A 430 -41.57 -11.93 -1.90
C PRO A 430 -41.19 -13.42 -1.82
N ILE A 431 -40.48 -13.85 -0.77
CA ILE A 431 -40.13 -15.27 -0.57
C ILE A 431 -41.38 -16.13 -0.31
N VAL A 432 -42.36 -15.61 0.44
CA VAL A 432 -43.66 -16.30 0.62
C VAL A 432 -44.31 -16.55 -0.75
N SER A 433 -44.26 -15.56 -1.64
CA SER A 433 -44.79 -15.67 -3.00
C SER A 433 -44.01 -16.69 -3.85
N ASN A 434 -42.68 -16.74 -3.70
CA ASN A 434 -41.84 -17.78 -4.34
C ASN A 434 -42.20 -19.18 -3.83
N CYS A 435 -42.40 -19.35 -2.53
CA CYS A 435 -42.80 -20.64 -1.95
C CYS A 435 -44.15 -21.11 -2.51
N ILE A 436 -45.14 -20.20 -2.64
CA ILE A 436 -46.44 -20.53 -3.27
C ILE A 436 -46.23 -21.03 -4.71
N ARG A 437 -45.44 -20.30 -5.51
CA ARG A 437 -45.13 -20.71 -6.89
C ARG A 437 -44.39 -22.04 -6.97
N ALA A 438 -43.45 -22.29 -6.07
CA ALA A 438 -42.72 -23.55 -6.00
C ALA A 438 -43.66 -24.73 -5.65
N VAL A 439 -44.62 -24.52 -4.74
CA VAL A 439 -45.67 -25.50 -4.40
C VAL A 439 -46.56 -25.79 -5.60
N GLU A 440 -47.08 -24.74 -6.27
CA GLU A 440 -47.89 -24.89 -7.49
C GLU A 440 -47.13 -25.63 -8.60
N ARG A 441 -45.87 -25.25 -8.83
CA ARG A 441 -45.01 -25.85 -9.86
C ARG A 441 -44.62 -27.30 -9.56
N SER A 442 -44.46 -27.65 -8.28
CA SER A 442 -44.10 -29.01 -7.87
C SER A 442 -45.30 -29.97 -7.83
N GLY A 443 -46.52 -29.45 -7.75
CA GLY A 443 -47.73 -30.26 -7.57
C GLY A 443 -47.78 -30.99 -6.22
N ARG A 444 -46.98 -30.55 -5.23
CA ARG A 444 -46.93 -31.13 -3.89
C ARG A 444 -47.95 -30.46 -2.96
N ASN A 445 -48.42 -31.19 -1.96
CA ASN A 445 -49.24 -30.62 -0.89
C ASN A 445 -48.33 -29.91 0.12
N ALA A 446 -48.63 -28.65 0.42
CA ALA A 446 -47.86 -27.89 1.40
C ALA A 446 -48.71 -26.89 2.20
N ARG A 447 -48.18 -26.50 3.34
CA ARG A 447 -48.70 -25.39 4.16
C ARG A 447 -47.55 -24.47 4.58
N ILE A 448 -47.79 -23.17 4.56
CA ILE A 448 -46.74 -22.16 4.67
C ILE A 448 -46.99 -21.29 5.90
N TYR A 449 -45.99 -21.18 6.77
CA TYR A 449 -45.91 -20.17 7.81
C TYR A 449 -45.03 -19.01 7.34
N ALA A 450 -45.45 -17.78 7.58
CA ALA A 450 -44.64 -16.58 7.34
C ALA A 450 -44.46 -15.81 8.65
N ILE A 451 -43.22 -15.77 9.16
CA ILE A 451 -42.86 -15.12 10.42
C ILE A 451 -42.17 -13.79 10.12
N GLU A 452 -42.61 -12.71 10.77
CA GLU A 452 -41.98 -11.40 10.66
C GLU A 452 -42.05 -10.63 11.99
N LYS A 453 -40.93 -10.04 12.41
CA LYS A 453 -40.83 -9.25 13.64
C LYS A 453 -41.13 -7.77 13.44
N ASN A 454 -40.89 -7.24 12.24
CA ASN A 454 -41.08 -5.83 11.91
C ASN A 454 -42.58 -5.55 11.81
N PRO A 455 -43.16 -4.76 12.74
CA PRO A 455 -44.60 -4.52 12.77
C PRO A 455 -45.11 -3.84 11.51
N SER A 456 -44.31 -2.98 10.87
CA SER A 456 -44.68 -2.29 9.64
C SER A 456 -44.72 -3.23 8.43
N ALA A 457 -43.72 -4.10 8.29
CA ALA A 457 -43.72 -5.13 7.25
C ALA A 457 -44.86 -6.14 7.46
N PHE A 458 -45.16 -6.49 8.72
CA PHE A 458 -46.25 -7.40 9.06
C PHE A 458 -47.64 -6.89 8.62
N VAL A 459 -47.90 -5.57 8.68
CA VAL A 459 -49.13 -4.98 8.11
C VAL A 459 -49.23 -5.25 6.60
N THR A 460 -48.11 -5.21 5.89
CA THR A 460 -48.09 -5.56 4.46
C THR A 460 -48.44 -7.03 4.27
N LEU A 461 -47.87 -7.94 5.07
CA LEU A 461 -48.21 -9.37 5.03
C LEU A 461 -49.69 -9.63 5.30
N GLN A 462 -50.31 -8.92 6.25
CA GLN A 462 -51.75 -8.99 6.52
C GLN A 462 -52.57 -8.60 5.28
N GLY A 463 -52.20 -7.50 4.62
CA GLY A 463 -52.84 -7.03 3.39
C GLY A 463 -52.74 -8.05 2.26
N ARG A 464 -51.56 -8.62 2.04
CA ARG A 464 -51.33 -9.64 1.00
C ARG A 464 -52.06 -10.94 1.31
N LYS A 465 -52.06 -11.39 2.57
CA LYS A 465 -52.82 -12.57 2.99
C LYS A 465 -54.33 -12.42 2.74
N ALA A 466 -54.89 -11.24 2.95
CA ALA A 466 -56.32 -10.99 2.75
C ALA A 466 -56.74 -10.89 1.28
N ARG A 467 -55.81 -10.56 0.37
CA ARG A 467 -56.13 -10.20 -1.03
C ARG A 467 -55.58 -11.17 -2.06
N GLU A 468 -54.41 -11.77 -1.78
CA GLU A 468 -53.58 -12.44 -2.79
C GLU A 468 -53.32 -13.91 -2.46
N TRP A 469 -53.06 -14.23 -1.18
CA TRP A 469 -52.49 -15.53 -0.84
C TRP A 469 -53.53 -16.61 -0.51
N PRO A 470 -53.34 -17.85 -1.02
CA PRO A 470 -54.21 -18.97 -0.73
C PRO A 470 -54.24 -19.33 0.77
N ASP A 471 -55.26 -20.08 1.17
CA ASP A 471 -55.47 -20.49 2.58
C ASP A 471 -54.37 -21.37 3.17
N ILE A 472 -53.50 -21.93 2.32
CA ILE A 472 -52.30 -22.64 2.75
C ILE A 472 -51.29 -21.74 3.49
N VAL A 473 -51.40 -20.40 3.37
CA VAL A 473 -50.48 -19.45 4.04
C VAL A 473 -51.07 -18.95 5.37
N GLN A 474 -50.29 -19.07 6.45
CA GLN A 474 -50.55 -18.51 7.76
C GLN A 474 -49.45 -17.54 8.16
N ILE A 475 -49.82 -16.32 8.56
CA ILE A 475 -48.87 -15.30 9.01
C ILE A 475 -48.74 -15.31 10.55
N LYS A 476 -47.53 -15.07 11.07
CA LYS A 476 -47.23 -14.99 12.50
C LYS A 476 -46.34 -13.78 12.78
N PHE A 477 -46.77 -12.95 13.71
CA PHE A 477 -46.01 -11.80 14.16
C PHE A 477 -45.06 -12.20 15.30
N GLY A 478 -43.80 -11.81 15.20
CA GLY A 478 -42.82 -11.96 16.27
C GLY A 478 -41.44 -12.36 15.76
N ASP A 479 -40.51 -12.47 16.71
CA ASP A 479 -39.14 -12.89 16.45
C ASP A 479 -39.08 -14.40 16.23
N MET A 480 -38.44 -14.85 15.14
CA MET A 480 -38.30 -16.26 14.82
C MET A 480 -37.62 -17.07 15.93
N ARG A 481 -36.77 -16.43 16.75
CA ARG A 481 -36.06 -17.05 17.88
C ARG A 481 -37.00 -17.41 19.03
N THR A 482 -38.18 -16.80 19.14
CA THR A 482 -39.11 -17.03 20.27
C THR A 482 -40.53 -17.42 19.87
N VAL A 483 -40.96 -17.11 18.64
CA VAL A 483 -42.29 -17.45 18.09
C VAL A 483 -42.60 -18.95 18.19
N GLN A 484 -43.78 -19.29 18.68
CA GLN A 484 -44.23 -20.68 18.73
C GLN A 484 -45.13 -21.00 17.53
N LEU A 485 -44.88 -22.15 16.90
CA LEU A 485 -45.73 -22.73 15.86
C LEU A 485 -46.48 -23.95 16.44
N PRO A 486 -47.69 -24.26 15.95
CA PRO A 486 -48.46 -25.40 16.47
C PRO A 486 -47.85 -26.76 16.08
N GLU A 487 -46.90 -26.81 15.15
CA GLU A 487 -46.20 -28.01 14.72
C GLU A 487 -44.81 -27.68 14.16
N SER A 488 -43.95 -28.70 14.10
CA SER A 488 -42.62 -28.60 13.50
C SER A 488 -42.68 -28.59 11.97
N VAL A 489 -41.70 -27.95 11.35
CA VAL A 489 -41.64 -27.70 9.90
C VAL A 489 -40.66 -28.63 9.21
N ASP A 490 -40.95 -28.95 7.94
CA ASP A 490 -40.10 -29.78 7.07
C ASP A 490 -39.04 -28.93 6.37
N ILE A 491 -39.38 -27.69 5.99
CA ILE A 491 -38.49 -26.77 5.28
C ILE A 491 -38.52 -25.40 5.96
N LEU A 492 -37.38 -24.91 6.42
CA LEU A 492 -37.19 -23.56 6.97
C LEU A 492 -36.44 -22.69 5.95
N VAL A 493 -37.09 -21.67 5.44
CA VAL A 493 -36.55 -20.74 4.45
C VAL A 493 -36.29 -19.37 5.09
N SER A 494 -35.11 -18.79 4.91
CA SER A 494 -34.76 -17.45 5.34
C SER A 494 -33.90 -16.72 4.31
N GLU A 495 -33.88 -15.39 4.40
CA GLU A 495 -32.94 -14.53 3.67
C GLU A 495 -32.54 -13.42 4.64
N LEU A 496 -31.45 -13.69 5.35
CA LEU A 496 -30.91 -12.87 6.45
C LEU A 496 -29.43 -12.57 6.20
N LEU A 497 -29.00 -12.64 4.94
CA LEU A 497 -27.60 -12.57 4.56
C LEU A 497 -27.20 -11.12 4.29
N GLY A 498 -26.09 -10.70 4.88
CA GLY A 498 -25.43 -9.45 4.51
C GLY A 498 -24.40 -9.65 3.41
N SER A 499 -23.71 -8.57 3.02
CA SER A 499 -22.64 -8.60 2.01
C SER A 499 -21.43 -9.49 2.37
N PHE A 500 -21.28 -9.86 3.64
CA PHE A 500 -20.27 -10.80 4.15
C PHE A 500 -20.90 -12.11 4.63
N GLY A 501 -22.13 -12.41 4.18
CA GLY A 501 -22.87 -13.61 4.56
C GLY A 501 -23.51 -13.48 5.94
N ASP A 502 -22.70 -13.51 7.01
CA ASP A 502 -23.20 -13.59 8.39
C ASP A 502 -23.31 -12.25 9.14
N ASN A 503 -22.89 -11.13 8.52
CA ASN A 503 -22.82 -9.82 9.16
C ASN A 503 -24.20 -9.19 9.50
N GLU A 504 -25.30 -9.83 9.12
CA GLU A 504 -26.68 -9.52 9.52
C GLU A 504 -27.27 -10.51 10.54
N LEU A 505 -26.39 -11.29 11.20
CA LEU A 505 -26.72 -12.20 12.30
C LEU A 505 -27.65 -13.37 11.90
N SER A 506 -27.54 -13.82 10.65
CA SER A 506 -28.20 -15.04 10.17
C SER A 506 -27.93 -16.25 11.07
N PRO A 507 -26.68 -16.55 11.52
CA PRO A 507 -26.42 -17.69 12.40
C PRO A 507 -27.26 -17.65 13.68
N GLU A 508 -27.23 -16.53 14.41
CA GLU A 508 -27.95 -16.38 15.69
C GLU A 508 -29.48 -16.42 15.51
N CYS A 509 -29.99 -15.90 14.39
CA CYS A 509 -31.41 -15.96 14.08
C CYS A 509 -31.86 -17.40 13.77
N LEU A 510 -31.09 -18.09 12.93
CA LEU A 510 -31.39 -19.45 12.50
C LEU A 510 -31.21 -20.47 13.61
N ASP A 511 -30.18 -20.36 14.44
CA ASP A 511 -29.98 -21.21 15.62
C ASP A 511 -31.20 -21.22 16.55
N GLY A 512 -31.80 -20.05 16.77
CA GLY A 512 -33.07 -19.96 17.48
C GLY A 512 -34.19 -20.64 16.71
N ALA A 513 -34.37 -20.30 15.43
CA ALA A 513 -35.43 -20.85 14.57
C ALA A 513 -35.36 -22.37 14.35
N MET A 514 -34.19 -23.01 14.51
CA MET A 514 -34.01 -24.45 14.30
C MET A 514 -34.88 -25.32 15.21
N ARG A 515 -35.30 -24.82 16.38
CA ARG A 515 -36.28 -25.53 17.24
C ARG A 515 -37.62 -25.81 16.53
N LEU A 516 -37.94 -25.02 15.50
CA LEU A 516 -39.15 -25.18 14.71
C LEU A 516 -38.98 -26.29 13.67
N LEU A 517 -37.75 -26.67 13.32
CA LEU A 517 -37.42 -27.63 12.26
C LEU A 517 -37.48 -29.07 12.79
N LYS A 518 -37.96 -30.01 11.97
CA LYS A 518 -37.88 -31.44 12.26
C LYS A 518 -36.42 -31.93 12.23
N PRO A 519 -36.08 -33.06 12.87
CA PRO A 519 -34.71 -33.59 12.87
C PRO A 519 -34.10 -33.81 11.48
N GLU A 520 -34.90 -34.25 10.50
CA GLU A 520 -34.50 -34.43 9.09
C GLU A 520 -34.94 -33.26 8.19
N GLY A 521 -35.29 -32.13 8.81
CA GLY A 521 -35.78 -30.96 8.08
C GLY A 521 -34.68 -30.24 7.31
N ILE A 522 -35.09 -29.51 6.28
CA ILE A 522 -34.21 -28.79 5.36
C ILE A 522 -34.18 -27.31 5.75
N SER A 523 -32.99 -26.71 5.83
CA SER A 523 -32.84 -25.26 5.86
C SER A 523 -32.42 -24.72 4.50
N ILE A 524 -32.96 -23.55 4.14
CA ILE A 524 -32.60 -22.79 2.94
C ILE A 524 -32.35 -21.34 3.40
N PRO A 525 -31.11 -20.82 3.38
CA PRO A 525 -29.90 -21.46 2.86
C PRO A 525 -29.43 -22.65 3.70
N ALA A 526 -28.81 -23.62 3.03
CA ALA A 526 -28.17 -24.76 3.67
C ALA A 526 -26.79 -24.38 4.23
N SER A 527 -26.05 -23.51 3.54
CA SER A 527 -24.80 -22.97 4.06
C SER A 527 -24.44 -21.64 3.39
N TYR A 528 -23.51 -20.91 4.00
CA TYR A 528 -22.90 -19.73 3.40
C TYR A 528 -21.50 -19.48 3.95
N THR A 529 -20.63 -19.00 3.05
CA THR A 529 -19.20 -18.81 3.27
C THR A 529 -18.83 -17.36 3.01
N ALA A 530 -18.07 -16.75 3.93
CA ALA A 530 -17.51 -15.42 3.78
C ALA A 530 -16.13 -15.48 3.08
N TYR A 531 -15.79 -14.47 2.27
CA TYR A 531 -14.54 -14.42 1.49
C TYR A 531 -13.87 -13.05 1.60
N LEU A 532 -12.54 -13.01 1.55
CA LEU A 532 -11.74 -11.78 1.60
C LEU A 532 -10.72 -11.67 0.46
N ALA A 533 -10.40 -10.43 0.09
CA ALA A 533 -9.31 -10.10 -0.82
C ALA A 533 -8.62 -8.77 -0.43
N PRO A 534 -7.28 -8.70 -0.42
CA PRO A 534 -6.56 -7.45 -0.21
C PRO A 534 -6.69 -6.52 -1.42
N ILE A 535 -7.09 -5.27 -1.17
CA ILE A 535 -7.32 -4.30 -2.23
C ILE A 535 -6.57 -2.99 -2.02
N SER A 536 -6.12 -2.43 -3.15
CA SER A 536 -5.79 -1.02 -3.28
C SER A 536 -7.03 -0.25 -3.71
N ALA A 537 -7.33 0.84 -3.01
CA ALA A 537 -8.54 1.64 -3.21
C ALA A 537 -8.29 3.10 -2.82
N SER A 538 -7.30 3.74 -3.42
CA SER A 538 -6.83 5.08 -3.01
C SER A 538 -7.92 6.15 -3.07
N LYS A 539 -8.82 6.06 -4.06
CA LYS A 539 -9.98 6.97 -4.16
C LYS A 539 -10.95 6.82 -2.97
N LEU A 540 -11.24 5.58 -2.56
CA LEU A 540 -12.09 5.29 -1.40
C LEU A 540 -11.42 5.76 -0.11
N TYR A 541 -10.13 5.52 0.05
CA TYR A 541 -9.38 5.93 1.23
C TYR A 541 -9.33 7.47 1.39
N ASN A 542 -9.25 8.19 0.26
CA ASN A 542 -9.33 9.65 0.23
C ASN A 542 -10.75 10.21 0.35
N ASP A 543 -11.69 9.42 0.88
CA ASP A 543 -13.12 9.74 1.01
C ASP A 543 -13.36 11.22 1.40
N PRO A 544 -14.05 11.99 0.54
CA PRO A 544 -14.28 13.41 0.77
C PRO A 544 -15.21 13.69 1.95
N THR A 545 -16.00 12.70 2.40
CA THR A 545 -16.86 12.86 3.57
C THR A 545 -16.08 12.81 4.89
N GLY A 546 -14.83 12.31 4.85
CA GLY A 546 -13.94 12.22 5.99
C GLY A 546 -14.31 11.11 6.97
N ILE A 547 -15.22 10.20 6.60
CA ILE A 547 -15.67 9.11 7.48
C ILE A 547 -14.48 8.24 7.88
N LEU A 548 -13.60 7.92 6.92
CA LEU A 548 -12.41 7.09 7.14
C LEU A 548 -11.27 7.82 7.89
N ARG A 549 -11.45 9.09 8.26
CA ARG A 549 -10.50 9.85 9.11
C ARG A 549 -10.83 9.72 10.60
N ASP A 550 -12.06 9.31 10.93
CA ASP A 550 -12.47 9.02 12.30
C ASP A 550 -12.09 7.59 12.69
N VAL A 551 -11.62 7.40 13.92
CA VAL A 551 -11.22 6.08 14.46
C VAL A 551 -12.40 5.11 14.37
N LYS A 552 -13.60 5.58 14.75
CA LYS A 552 -14.81 4.75 14.67
C LYS A 552 -15.17 4.41 13.24
N GLY A 553 -14.95 5.33 12.30
CA GLY A 553 -15.22 5.11 10.89
C GLY A 553 -14.31 4.02 10.32
N VAL A 554 -13.01 4.10 10.59
CA VAL A 554 -12.06 3.11 10.08
C VAL A 554 -12.15 1.74 10.74
N GLU A 555 -12.72 1.65 11.95
CA GLU A 555 -13.02 0.38 12.62
C GLU A 555 -14.41 -0.18 12.25
N THR A 556 -15.11 0.43 11.30
CA THR A 556 -16.44 0.00 10.83
C THR A 556 -16.36 -0.53 9.39
N PRO A 557 -16.99 -1.67 9.07
CA PRO A 557 -17.10 -2.12 7.69
C PRO A 557 -18.19 -1.36 6.91
N TYR A 558 -18.04 -1.24 5.60
CA TYR A 558 -18.96 -0.51 4.72
C TYR A 558 -19.42 -1.34 3.54
N VAL A 559 -20.71 -1.30 3.21
CA VAL A 559 -21.23 -1.81 1.93
C VAL A 559 -20.89 -0.79 0.84
N VAL A 560 -20.25 -1.21 -0.23
CA VAL A 560 -19.77 -0.31 -1.28
C VAL A 560 -19.69 -1.01 -2.64
N MET A 561 -20.15 -0.33 -3.69
CA MET A 561 -19.90 -0.76 -5.07
C MET A 561 -18.46 -0.42 -5.42
N LEU A 562 -17.54 -1.36 -5.16
CA LEU A 562 -16.12 -1.22 -5.44
C LEU A 562 -15.89 -0.96 -6.93
N HIS A 563 -15.34 0.20 -7.27
CA HIS A 563 -15.22 0.65 -8.66
C HIS A 563 -13.78 0.97 -9.05
N ALA A 564 -13.13 1.89 -8.33
CA ALA A 564 -11.73 2.26 -8.54
C ALA A 564 -10.81 1.48 -7.59
N ILE A 565 -10.70 0.17 -7.82
CA ILE A 565 -9.87 -0.73 -7.01
C ILE A 565 -8.90 -1.57 -7.86
N ASN A 566 -7.91 -2.13 -7.18
CA ASN A 566 -7.03 -3.18 -7.67
C ASN A 566 -6.93 -4.29 -6.60
N VAL A 567 -7.11 -5.55 -6.97
CA VAL A 567 -6.86 -6.68 -6.06
C VAL A 567 -5.36 -6.96 -6.06
N LEU A 568 -4.75 -6.96 -4.88
CA LEU A 568 -3.29 -7.00 -4.70
C LEU A 568 -2.72 -8.42 -4.68
N SER A 569 -3.56 -9.42 -4.48
CA SER A 569 -3.19 -10.83 -4.44
C SER A 569 -3.35 -11.53 -5.80
N GLY A 570 -2.46 -12.50 -6.06
CA GLY A 570 -2.50 -13.41 -7.21
C GLY A 570 -2.42 -12.74 -8.60
N GLY A 571 -2.67 -13.51 -9.67
CA GLY A 571 -2.85 -12.98 -11.03
C GLY A 571 -1.76 -13.25 -12.07
N ASP A 572 -0.74 -14.04 -11.74
CA ASP A 572 0.27 -14.51 -12.70
C ASP A 572 0.79 -15.91 -12.29
N GLU A 573 -0.14 -16.89 -12.16
CA GLU A 573 0.16 -18.27 -11.72
C GLU A 573 1.25 -18.95 -12.58
N ASP A 574 1.33 -18.57 -13.86
CA ASP A 574 2.35 -19.04 -14.81
C ASP A 574 3.78 -18.54 -14.49
N LYS A 575 3.91 -17.41 -13.78
CA LYS A 575 5.21 -16.79 -13.43
C LYS A 575 5.55 -16.90 -11.94
N HIS A 576 4.53 -16.92 -11.07
CA HIS A 576 4.70 -17.03 -9.62
C HIS A 576 3.94 -18.26 -9.09
N PRO A 577 4.56 -19.45 -9.08
CA PRO A 577 3.91 -20.72 -8.70
C PRO A 577 3.49 -20.79 -7.21
N ARG A 578 3.83 -19.77 -6.41
CA ARG A 578 3.37 -19.59 -5.03
C ARG A 578 2.04 -18.82 -4.92
N CYS A 579 1.47 -18.34 -6.02
CA CYS A 579 0.19 -17.63 -6.00
C CYS A 579 -0.94 -18.57 -5.56
N GLY A 580 -1.45 -18.38 -4.34
CA GLY A 580 -2.77 -18.86 -3.95
C GLY A 580 -3.89 -18.06 -4.63
N PRO A 581 -5.17 -18.40 -4.36
CA PRO A 581 -6.29 -17.70 -4.97
C PRO A 581 -6.34 -16.23 -4.53
N LYS A 582 -6.78 -15.36 -5.46
CA LYS A 582 -6.91 -13.91 -5.22
C LYS A 582 -7.88 -13.59 -4.07
N ILE A 583 -8.94 -14.38 -4.01
CA ILE A 583 -10.02 -14.27 -3.05
C ILE A 583 -10.07 -15.59 -2.27
N GLN A 584 -9.94 -15.52 -0.95
CA GLN A 584 -9.85 -16.69 -0.07
C GLN A 584 -11.06 -16.77 0.87
N ASP A 585 -11.51 -17.98 1.19
CA ASP A 585 -12.61 -18.23 2.11
C ASP A 585 -12.17 -18.05 3.57
N CYS A 586 -13.04 -17.48 4.39
CA CYS A 586 -12.78 -17.20 5.81
C CYS A 586 -13.38 -18.28 6.69
N TRP A 587 -14.70 -18.37 6.69
CA TRP A 587 -15.47 -19.34 7.48
C TRP A 587 -16.82 -19.60 6.83
N THR A 588 -17.42 -20.72 7.23
CA THR A 588 -18.71 -21.18 6.70
C THR A 588 -19.66 -21.46 7.86
N PHE A 589 -20.92 -21.07 7.69
CA PHE A 589 -22.02 -21.50 8.56
C PHE A 589 -22.93 -22.47 7.80
N GLU A 590 -23.38 -23.53 8.48
CA GLU A 590 -24.25 -24.57 7.94
C GLU A 590 -25.54 -24.67 8.74
N HIS A 591 -26.65 -24.98 8.07
CA HIS A 591 -27.99 -25.07 8.63
C HIS A 591 -28.74 -26.28 8.07
N PRO A 592 -29.36 -27.14 8.92
CA PRO A 592 -29.28 -27.12 10.37
C PRO A 592 -27.91 -27.62 10.89
N ARG A 593 -27.45 -27.05 12.01
CA ARG A 593 -26.25 -27.51 12.73
C ARG A 593 -26.59 -28.09 14.10
N LYS A 594 -25.77 -29.01 14.59
CA LYS A 594 -25.92 -29.59 15.94
C LYS A 594 -25.34 -28.63 16.98
N ILE A 595 -26.20 -28.08 17.83
CA ILE A 595 -25.85 -27.16 18.92
C ILE A 595 -26.43 -27.66 20.23
N VAL A 596 -25.81 -27.27 21.34
CA VAL A 596 -26.29 -27.61 22.69
C VAL A 596 -27.42 -26.64 23.06
N LEU A 597 -28.60 -27.19 23.31
CA LEU A 597 -29.82 -26.44 23.56
C LEU A 597 -30.25 -26.56 25.04
N ASP A 598 -30.95 -25.54 25.52
CA ASP A 598 -31.70 -25.57 26.77
C ASP A 598 -33.02 -26.37 26.63
N PRO A 599 -33.78 -26.60 27.72
CA PRO A 599 -35.07 -27.31 27.65
C PRO A 599 -36.13 -26.64 26.76
N GLN A 600 -35.95 -25.38 26.39
CA GLN A 600 -36.82 -24.61 25.50
C GLN A 600 -36.38 -24.72 24.03
N GLY A 601 -35.29 -25.42 23.74
CA GLY A 601 -34.74 -25.59 22.39
C GLY A 601 -33.92 -24.39 21.92
N LEU A 602 -33.43 -23.54 22.83
CA LEU A 602 -32.62 -22.37 22.51
C LEU A 602 -31.14 -22.61 22.82
N PRO A 603 -30.20 -21.98 22.08
CA PRO A 603 -28.79 -22.06 22.39
C PRO A 603 -28.51 -21.49 23.79
N ILE A 604 -27.71 -22.20 24.60
CA ILE A 604 -27.34 -21.74 25.95
C ILE A 604 -26.41 -20.51 25.89
N THR A 605 -25.56 -20.44 24.87
CA THR A 605 -24.62 -19.33 24.62
C THR A 605 -24.49 -19.13 23.11
N ASN A 606 -23.89 -18.03 22.66
CA ASN A 606 -23.57 -17.79 21.23
C ASN A 606 -22.14 -18.20 20.84
N THR A 607 -21.34 -18.72 21.78
CA THR A 607 -19.89 -18.95 21.56
C THR A 607 -19.60 -19.97 20.46
N HIS A 608 -20.54 -20.87 20.14
CA HIS A 608 -20.45 -21.81 19.01
C HIS A 608 -20.54 -21.13 17.63
N ASN A 609 -20.91 -19.86 17.58
CA ASN A 609 -20.86 -19.01 16.39
C ASN A 609 -19.62 -18.11 16.34
N ASN A 610 -18.71 -18.21 17.33
CA ASN A 610 -17.41 -17.57 17.21
C ASN A 610 -16.61 -18.28 16.10
N ALA A 611 -15.92 -17.49 15.28
CA ALA A 611 -15.09 -17.99 14.20
C ALA A 611 -13.78 -17.20 14.15
N ALA A 612 -12.75 -17.82 13.59
CA ALA A 612 -11.49 -17.16 13.32
C ALA A 612 -10.91 -17.73 12.02
N CYS A 613 -10.28 -16.88 11.22
CA CYS A 613 -9.50 -17.32 10.06
C CYS A 613 -8.11 -16.66 10.08
N HIS A 614 -7.15 -17.38 9.48
CA HIS A 614 -5.82 -16.90 9.15
C HIS A 614 -5.63 -17.18 7.66
N LEU A 615 -5.47 -16.12 6.88
CA LEU A 615 -5.33 -16.16 5.43
C LEU A 615 -3.95 -15.62 5.06
N THR A 616 -3.25 -16.30 4.15
CA THR A 616 -1.96 -15.85 3.62
C THR A 616 -2.12 -15.55 2.14
N PHE A 617 -1.97 -14.27 1.76
CA PHE A 617 -2.07 -13.81 0.38
C PHE A 617 -0.69 -13.54 -0.18
N HIS A 618 -0.36 -14.16 -1.31
CA HIS A 618 0.85 -13.80 -2.06
C HIS A 618 0.63 -12.50 -2.85
N ILE A 619 1.56 -11.56 -2.70
CA ILE A 619 1.55 -10.24 -3.34
C ILE A 619 2.64 -10.23 -4.42
N PRO A 620 2.28 -10.44 -5.70
CA PRO A 620 3.27 -10.51 -6.77
C PRO A 620 3.93 -9.15 -7.01
N TYR A 621 3.17 -8.06 -6.96
CA TYR A 621 3.65 -6.73 -7.30
C TYR A 621 3.47 -5.74 -6.16
N ALA A 622 4.46 -4.87 -5.99
CA ALA A 622 4.41 -3.81 -4.98
C ALA A 622 3.17 -2.93 -5.16
N GLY A 623 2.48 -2.66 -4.05
CA GLY A 623 1.27 -1.86 -4.02
C GLY A 623 0.94 -1.32 -2.63
N LEU A 624 0.01 -0.37 -2.56
CA LEU A 624 -0.49 0.16 -1.29
C LEU A 624 -1.88 -0.41 -1.02
N MET A 625 -2.01 -1.17 0.07
CA MET A 625 -3.27 -1.74 0.54
C MET A 625 -4.00 -0.73 1.41
N HIS A 626 -5.30 -0.56 1.15
CA HIS A 626 -6.14 0.39 1.89
C HIS A 626 -7.21 -0.32 2.74
N GLY A 627 -7.36 -1.62 2.56
CA GLY A 627 -8.29 -2.47 3.28
C GLY A 627 -8.55 -3.79 2.57
N LEU A 628 -9.56 -4.52 3.04
CA LEU A 628 -10.00 -5.78 2.47
C LEU A 628 -11.38 -5.63 1.82
N ALA A 629 -11.57 -6.22 0.65
CA ALA A 629 -12.89 -6.45 0.08
C ALA A 629 -13.44 -7.77 0.62
N GLY A 630 -14.71 -7.76 1.04
CA GLY A 630 -15.43 -8.92 1.52
C GLY A 630 -16.60 -9.30 0.62
N TYR A 631 -16.79 -10.60 0.45
CA TYR A 631 -17.84 -11.20 -0.37
C TYR A 631 -18.47 -12.38 0.36
N PHE A 632 -19.51 -12.98 -0.22
CA PHE A 632 -20.07 -14.24 0.26
C PHE A 632 -20.53 -15.14 -0.89
N GLU A 633 -20.64 -16.42 -0.58
CA GLU A 633 -21.38 -17.40 -1.38
C GLU A 633 -22.32 -18.19 -0.47
N ALA A 634 -23.55 -18.41 -0.91
CA ALA A 634 -24.53 -19.22 -0.19
C ALA A 634 -25.02 -20.38 -1.04
N VAL A 635 -25.01 -21.58 -0.47
CA VAL A 635 -25.70 -22.74 -1.01
C VAL A 635 -27.13 -22.70 -0.47
N LEU A 636 -28.10 -22.44 -1.36
CA LEU A 636 -29.50 -22.43 -0.99
C LEU A 636 -30.00 -23.86 -0.77
N TYR A 637 -29.83 -24.72 -1.78
CA TYR A 637 -30.17 -26.14 -1.69
C TYR A 637 -29.44 -26.93 -2.78
N LYS A 638 -28.61 -27.90 -2.38
CA LYS A 638 -27.78 -28.73 -3.29
C LYS A 638 -26.90 -27.83 -4.19
N ASP A 639 -27.17 -27.83 -5.49
CA ASP A 639 -26.45 -27.06 -6.52
C ASP A 639 -27.07 -25.68 -6.81
N VAL A 640 -28.17 -25.30 -6.13
CA VAL A 640 -28.74 -23.95 -6.23
C VAL A 640 -28.04 -23.03 -5.23
N GLY A 641 -27.44 -21.94 -5.70
CA GLY A 641 -26.75 -20.98 -4.86
C GLY A 641 -26.89 -19.53 -5.32
N ILE A 642 -26.37 -18.62 -4.50
CA ILE A 642 -26.22 -17.19 -4.79
C ILE A 642 -24.83 -16.75 -4.34
N THR A 643 -24.18 -15.83 -5.06
CA THR A 643 -22.81 -15.41 -4.73
C THR A 643 -22.55 -13.97 -5.12
N THR A 644 -21.77 -13.25 -4.30
CA THR A 644 -21.16 -11.97 -4.64
C THR A 644 -19.69 -12.12 -5.01
N HIS A 645 -19.16 -13.35 -5.02
CA HIS A 645 -17.77 -13.64 -5.42
C HIS A 645 -17.56 -13.27 -6.91
N PRO A 646 -16.71 -12.28 -7.24
CA PRO A 646 -16.60 -11.73 -8.59
C PRO A 646 -16.31 -12.78 -9.68
N GLU A 647 -15.44 -13.75 -9.39
CA GLU A 647 -15.04 -14.80 -10.36
C GLU A 647 -16.09 -15.91 -10.53
N ARG A 648 -17.10 -15.98 -9.66
CA ARG A 648 -18.13 -17.04 -9.66
C ARG A 648 -19.54 -16.52 -9.95
N MET A 649 -19.74 -15.21 -9.88
CA MET A 649 -21.05 -14.57 -10.04
C MET A 649 -21.72 -14.91 -11.37
N GLU A 650 -20.99 -14.92 -12.48
CA GLU A 650 -21.54 -15.25 -13.81
C GLU A 650 -22.03 -16.72 -13.90
N GLN A 651 -21.43 -17.63 -13.12
CA GLN A 651 -21.77 -19.05 -13.13
C GLN A 651 -22.90 -19.40 -12.16
N VAL A 652 -22.91 -18.81 -10.97
CA VAL A 652 -23.83 -19.18 -9.87
C VAL A 652 -25.09 -18.32 -9.85
N SER A 653 -24.96 -17.01 -10.01
CA SER A 653 -26.07 -16.05 -9.92
C SER A 653 -25.84 -14.85 -10.83
N PRO A 654 -25.85 -15.05 -12.17
CA PRO A 654 -25.56 -14.00 -13.13
C PRO A 654 -26.56 -12.85 -12.99
N ASN A 655 -26.04 -11.62 -12.95
CA ASN A 655 -26.82 -10.37 -12.85
C ASN A 655 -27.66 -10.23 -11.56
N MET A 656 -27.22 -10.83 -10.44
CA MET A 656 -27.81 -10.58 -9.14
C MET A 656 -27.50 -9.16 -8.64
N LEU A 657 -28.49 -8.44 -8.14
CA LEU A 657 -28.42 -6.99 -7.84
C LEU A 657 -28.42 -6.66 -6.34
N SER A 658 -28.80 -7.62 -5.50
CA SER A 658 -29.18 -7.38 -4.10
C SER A 658 -28.04 -6.93 -3.18
N TRP A 659 -26.79 -7.22 -3.49
CA TRP A 659 -25.66 -6.94 -2.61
C TRP A 659 -24.48 -6.32 -3.38
N PHE A 660 -23.99 -5.20 -2.85
CA PHE A 660 -22.63 -4.78 -3.14
C PHE A 660 -21.64 -5.48 -2.18
N PRO A 661 -20.35 -5.56 -2.55
CA PRO A 661 -19.30 -6.02 -1.63
C PRO A 661 -19.25 -5.22 -0.33
N ILE A 662 -18.64 -5.81 0.69
CA ILE A 662 -18.28 -5.09 1.92
C ILE A 662 -16.81 -4.67 1.87
N PHE A 663 -16.45 -3.57 2.51
CA PHE A 663 -15.09 -3.04 2.59
C PHE A 663 -14.70 -2.89 4.06
N PHE A 664 -13.56 -3.47 4.42
CA PHE A 664 -12.93 -3.35 5.74
C PHE A 664 -11.71 -2.43 5.62
N PRO A 665 -11.86 -1.13 5.93
CA PRO A 665 -10.78 -0.16 5.77
C PRO A 665 -9.67 -0.35 6.80
N PHE A 666 -8.44 0.03 6.45
CA PHE A 666 -7.32 0.05 7.39
C PHE A 666 -7.06 1.47 7.88
N LYS A 667 -6.62 1.62 9.13
CA LYS A 667 -6.30 2.93 9.72
C LYS A 667 -5.24 3.66 8.90
N GLU A 668 -4.14 2.98 8.60
CA GLU A 668 -3.07 3.48 7.78
C GLU A 668 -2.89 2.56 6.57
N PRO A 669 -2.64 3.09 5.36
CA PRO A 669 -2.42 2.25 4.21
C PRO A 669 -1.14 1.43 4.40
N LEU A 670 -1.19 0.14 4.08
CA LEU A 670 -0.07 -0.77 4.25
C LEU A 670 0.69 -0.92 2.92
N TYR A 671 1.97 -0.57 2.90
CA TYR A 671 2.82 -0.83 1.75
C TYR A 671 3.19 -2.32 1.71
N LEU A 672 2.86 -2.97 0.60
CA LEU A 672 3.18 -4.37 0.34
C LEU A 672 4.25 -4.39 -0.75
N PRO A 673 5.47 -4.88 -0.47
CA PRO A 673 6.49 -5.06 -1.49
C PRO A 673 6.11 -6.10 -2.56
N SER A 674 6.80 -6.09 -3.69
CA SER A 674 6.72 -7.18 -4.67
C SER A 674 7.20 -8.49 -4.03
N ASN A 675 6.60 -9.61 -4.44
CA ASN A 675 6.91 -10.95 -3.95
C ASN A 675 6.81 -11.15 -2.43
N SER A 676 5.95 -10.41 -1.73
CA SER A 676 5.71 -10.61 -0.29
C SER A 676 4.51 -11.53 -0.02
N GLU A 677 4.38 -11.97 1.23
CA GLU A 677 3.15 -12.59 1.75
C GLU A 677 2.45 -11.62 2.71
N LEU A 678 1.12 -11.63 2.69
CA LEU A 678 0.27 -10.86 3.59
C LEU A 678 -0.55 -11.85 4.42
N ASP A 679 -0.29 -11.89 5.71
CA ASP A 679 -1.09 -12.61 6.68
C ASP A 679 -2.23 -11.74 7.19
N VAL A 680 -3.45 -12.25 7.10
CA VAL A 680 -4.67 -11.62 7.58
C VAL A 680 -5.31 -12.52 8.63
N TYR A 681 -5.49 -12.00 9.83
CA TYR A 681 -6.21 -12.65 10.91
C TYR A 681 -7.53 -11.93 11.12
N MET A 682 -8.64 -12.67 11.04
CA MET A 682 -9.95 -12.13 11.31
C MET A 682 -10.67 -12.99 12.33
N TRP A 683 -11.34 -12.37 13.30
CA TRP A 683 -12.15 -13.04 14.31
C TRP A 683 -13.57 -12.51 14.29
N ARG A 684 -14.53 -13.43 14.35
CA ARG A 684 -15.92 -13.18 14.68
C ARG A 684 -16.16 -13.59 16.12
N LEU A 685 -16.42 -12.63 16.99
CA LEU A 685 -16.65 -12.87 18.41
C LEU A 685 -18.04 -12.41 18.81
N SER A 686 -18.70 -13.18 19.65
CA SER A 686 -20.03 -12.88 20.17
C SER A 686 -20.03 -12.87 21.69
N ASP A 687 -20.85 -11.99 22.26
CA ASP A 687 -21.31 -12.07 23.65
C ASP A 687 -22.84 -12.21 23.70
N THR A 688 -23.45 -11.96 24.86
CA THR A 688 -24.90 -12.07 25.04
C THR A 688 -25.69 -10.92 24.40
N GLN A 689 -25.03 -9.83 23.99
CA GLN A 689 -25.66 -8.61 23.47
C GLN A 689 -25.22 -8.25 22.05
N LYS A 690 -24.00 -8.62 21.63
CA LYS A 690 -23.39 -8.15 20.38
C LYS A 690 -22.54 -9.22 19.71
N VAL A 691 -22.33 -9.03 18.40
CA VAL A 691 -21.32 -9.73 17.61
C VAL A 691 -20.38 -8.67 17.02
N CYS A 692 -19.09 -8.90 17.12
CA CYS A 692 -18.02 -7.99 16.67
C CYS A 692 -17.04 -8.73 15.77
N LEU A 693 -16.51 -8.01 14.78
CA LEU A 693 -15.40 -8.47 13.94
C LEU A 693 -14.12 -7.78 14.38
N TYR A 694 -13.06 -8.56 14.58
CA TYR A 694 -11.71 -8.05 14.84
C TYR A 694 -10.82 -8.44 13.68
N LEU A 695 -9.91 -7.54 13.31
CA LEU A 695 -9.02 -7.72 12.17
C LEU A 695 -7.61 -7.31 12.56
N SER A 696 -6.64 -8.14 12.18
CA SER A 696 -5.22 -7.83 12.24
C SER A 696 -4.57 -8.29 10.93
N SER A 697 -3.56 -7.56 10.47
CA SER A 697 -2.81 -7.92 9.29
C SER A 697 -1.33 -7.69 9.53
N ASN A 698 -0.52 -8.69 9.17
CA ASN A 698 0.93 -8.59 9.16
C ASN A 698 1.40 -8.86 7.74
N PHE A 699 2.36 -8.09 7.25
CA PHE A 699 3.02 -8.43 5.99
C PHE A 699 4.35 -9.07 6.31
N ASP A 700 4.69 -10.08 5.53
CA ASP A 700 5.92 -10.81 5.66
C ASP A 700 6.67 -10.80 4.33
N PHE A 701 7.85 -10.19 4.33
CA PHE A 701 8.82 -10.44 3.27
C PHE A 701 9.17 -11.93 3.22
N VAL A 702 9.08 -12.54 2.03
CA VAL A 702 9.46 -13.93 1.76
C VAL A 702 10.38 -13.95 0.52
N PRO A 703 11.69 -14.19 0.70
CA PRO A 703 12.62 -14.35 -0.42
C PRO A 703 12.14 -15.39 -1.44
N GLU A 704 12.52 -15.20 -2.71
CA GLU A 704 12.28 -16.20 -3.76
C GLU A 704 13.23 -17.40 -3.67
N ASP A 705 14.46 -17.16 -3.21
CA ASP A 705 15.47 -18.20 -2.99
C ASP A 705 15.08 -19.08 -1.79
N GLU A 706 14.97 -20.40 -2.00
CA GLU A 706 14.48 -21.35 -0.99
C GLU A 706 15.33 -21.34 0.31
N PRO A 707 16.68 -21.37 0.23
CA PRO A 707 17.56 -21.09 1.38
C PRO A 707 17.19 -19.80 2.13
N ALA A 708 17.08 -18.67 1.41
CA ALA A 708 16.78 -17.38 2.02
C ALA A 708 15.40 -17.38 2.70
N ALA A 709 14.37 -17.92 2.04
CA ALA A 709 13.02 -18.03 2.59
C ALA A 709 13.00 -18.85 3.88
N THR A 710 13.76 -19.95 3.90
CA THR A 710 13.91 -20.81 5.08
C THR A 710 14.51 -20.05 6.26
N PHE A 711 15.58 -19.28 6.04
CA PHE A 711 16.22 -18.50 7.10
C PHE A 711 15.32 -17.37 7.61
N VAL A 712 14.68 -16.63 6.71
CA VAL A 712 13.74 -15.56 7.06
C VAL A 712 12.61 -16.10 7.94
N LYS A 713 12.00 -17.22 7.55
CA LYS A 713 10.95 -17.88 8.33
C LYS A 713 11.41 -18.26 9.74
N ARG A 714 12.63 -18.77 9.90
CA ARG A 714 13.18 -19.19 11.20
C ARG A 714 13.41 -18.02 12.14
N PHE A 715 13.95 -16.90 11.64
CA PHE A 715 14.12 -15.69 12.45
C PHE A 715 12.78 -15.06 12.83
N LYS A 716 11.81 -15.01 11.91
CA LYS A 716 10.47 -14.48 12.22
C LYS A 716 9.71 -15.33 13.25
N ALA A 717 9.92 -16.65 13.24
CA ALA A 717 9.35 -17.56 14.23
C ALA A 717 10.04 -17.48 15.61
N TYR A 718 11.16 -16.76 15.73
CA TYR A 718 11.86 -16.61 17.00
C TYR A 718 11.13 -15.63 17.91
N TRP A 719 10.89 -16.08 19.15
CA TRP A 719 10.39 -15.23 20.22
C TRP A 719 11.45 -15.15 21.33
N PRO A 720 11.84 -13.95 21.80
CA PRO A 720 12.84 -13.82 22.84
C PRO A 720 12.32 -14.41 24.16
N GLU A 721 13.18 -15.14 24.87
CA GLU A 721 12.81 -15.73 26.17
C GLU A 721 12.56 -14.65 27.25
N TYR A 722 13.22 -13.50 27.08
CA TYR A 722 13.09 -12.29 27.89
C TYR A 722 13.53 -11.07 27.07
N SER A 723 13.00 -9.91 27.41
CA SER A 723 13.32 -8.61 26.80
C SER A 723 13.94 -7.65 27.81
N ILE A 724 14.61 -6.59 27.32
CA ILE A 724 15.09 -5.53 28.21
C ILE A 724 13.94 -4.67 28.74
N GLU A 725 12.83 -4.59 28.00
CA GLU A 725 11.64 -3.83 28.40
C GLU A 725 10.95 -4.41 29.65
N GLU A 726 11.10 -5.72 29.90
CA GLU A 726 10.65 -6.38 31.15
C GLU A 726 11.39 -5.90 32.41
N TYR A 727 12.50 -5.16 32.24
CA TYR A 727 13.30 -4.58 33.32
C TYR A 727 13.32 -3.04 33.23
N PRO A 728 12.19 -2.34 33.50
CA PRO A 728 12.09 -0.89 33.32
C PRO A 728 13.01 -0.07 34.23
N GLU A 729 13.55 -0.68 35.29
CA GLU A 729 14.54 -0.06 36.18
C GLU A 729 15.98 -0.18 35.67
N PHE A 730 16.20 -0.92 34.57
CA PHE A 730 17.50 -1.01 33.95
C PHE A 730 17.87 0.35 33.30
N PRO A 731 19.04 0.93 33.61
CA PRO A 731 19.37 2.26 33.10
C PRO A 731 19.48 2.28 31.58
N TRP A 732 18.74 3.17 30.90
CA TRP A 732 18.79 3.31 29.44
C TRP A 732 20.21 3.60 28.92
N ASN A 733 21.03 4.34 29.69
CA ASN A 733 22.43 4.63 29.35
C ASN A 733 23.38 3.42 29.53
N LYS A 734 22.83 2.27 29.93
CA LYS A 734 23.48 0.98 30.01
C LYS A 734 22.89 -0.03 29.01
N THR A 735 22.10 0.42 28.04
CA THR A 735 21.62 -0.40 26.94
C THR A 735 22.31 -0.01 25.62
N ALA A 736 22.35 -0.96 24.69
CA ALA A 736 22.92 -0.84 23.36
C ALA A 736 22.20 -1.81 22.42
N ALA A 737 22.26 -1.54 21.12
CA ALA A 737 21.72 -2.44 20.10
C ALA A 737 22.72 -2.62 18.96
N VAL A 738 22.73 -3.83 18.37
CA VAL A 738 23.60 -4.17 17.24
C VAL A 738 22.79 -4.78 16.11
N LEU A 739 23.10 -4.42 14.86
CA LEU A 739 22.42 -4.91 13.67
C LEU A 739 23.14 -6.14 13.10
N LEU A 740 22.51 -7.30 13.17
CA LEU A 740 22.89 -8.48 12.39
C LEU A 740 22.27 -8.34 11.00
N LEU A 741 22.97 -7.67 10.08
CA LEU A 741 22.56 -7.57 8.69
C LEU A 741 22.95 -8.85 7.94
N LEU A 742 21.96 -9.67 7.64
CA LEU A 742 22.09 -10.98 7.02
C LEU A 742 21.74 -10.95 5.54
N TYR A 743 22.41 -11.76 4.73
CA TYR A 743 22.07 -11.93 3.31
C TYR A 743 22.52 -13.30 2.81
N VAL A 744 21.90 -13.79 1.75
CA VAL A 744 22.34 -15.03 1.08
C VAL A 744 23.27 -14.67 -0.07
N ARG A 745 24.41 -15.35 -0.14
CA ARG A 745 25.33 -15.31 -1.29
C ARG A 745 25.87 -16.72 -1.51
N ASP A 746 25.84 -17.16 -2.76
CA ASP A 746 26.24 -18.52 -3.17
C ASP A 746 25.49 -19.63 -2.40
N GLY A 747 24.22 -19.41 -2.04
CA GLY A 747 23.39 -20.35 -1.29
C GLY A 747 23.66 -20.40 0.23
N HIS A 748 24.57 -19.58 0.75
CA HIS A 748 24.92 -19.54 2.16
C HIS A 748 24.53 -18.23 2.83
N LEU A 749 24.00 -18.32 4.05
CA LEU A 749 23.68 -17.15 4.87
C LEU A 749 24.95 -16.52 5.44
N ARG A 750 25.12 -15.23 5.21
CA ARG A 750 26.26 -14.42 5.63
C ARG A 750 25.81 -13.30 6.54
N VAL A 751 26.70 -12.86 7.43
CA VAL A 751 26.49 -11.72 8.33
C VAL A 751 27.51 -10.64 8.01
N LEU A 752 27.06 -9.39 7.89
CA LEU A 752 27.92 -8.23 7.77
C LEU A 752 28.50 -7.86 9.15
N LEU A 753 29.80 -7.58 9.17
CA LEU A 753 30.57 -7.24 10.35
C LEU A 753 31.50 -6.05 10.07
N THR A 754 31.87 -5.35 11.12
CA THR A 754 32.81 -4.24 11.09
C THR A 754 34.01 -4.54 11.97
N THR A 755 35.17 -4.01 11.59
CA THR A 755 36.33 -3.90 12.47
C THR A 755 36.37 -2.48 13.01
N ARG A 756 36.33 -2.32 14.34
CA ARG A 756 36.34 -1.01 15.00
C ARG A 756 37.65 -0.28 14.75
N SER A 757 37.57 1.04 14.56
CA SER A 757 38.75 1.90 14.34
C SER A 757 39.77 1.77 15.45
N LYS A 758 41.04 1.64 15.09
CA LYS A 758 42.16 1.58 16.06
C LYS A 758 42.34 2.86 16.87
N HIS A 759 41.72 3.96 16.44
CA HIS A 759 41.78 5.26 17.12
C HIS A 759 40.78 5.39 18.28
N LEU A 760 39.85 4.44 18.43
CA LEU A 760 38.83 4.47 19.46
C LEU A 760 39.41 4.21 20.86
N ARG A 761 38.86 4.92 21.86
CA ARG A 761 39.24 4.79 23.28
C ARG A 761 38.86 3.45 23.90
N SER A 762 37.94 2.71 23.29
CA SER A 762 37.41 1.46 23.81
C SER A 762 37.28 0.44 22.69
N HIS A 763 37.74 -0.78 22.95
CA HIS A 763 37.68 -1.90 22.00
C HIS A 763 38.30 -1.63 20.62
N PRO A 764 39.49 -0.98 20.52
CA PRO A 764 40.09 -0.69 19.22
C PRO A 764 40.47 -1.97 18.47
N GLY A 765 40.02 -2.09 17.22
CA GLY A 765 40.27 -3.25 16.36
C GLY A 765 39.37 -4.47 16.59
N ASP A 766 38.46 -4.43 17.59
CA ASP A 766 37.52 -5.53 17.84
C ASP A 766 36.51 -5.67 16.69
N VAL A 767 36.06 -6.91 16.43
CA VAL A 767 35.00 -7.20 15.46
C VAL A 767 33.63 -7.17 16.12
N ALA A 768 32.71 -6.41 15.53
CA ALA A 768 31.32 -6.31 15.98
C ALA A 768 30.37 -6.20 14.77
N PRO A 769 29.08 -6.53 14.92
CA PRO A 769 28.07 -6.02 14.00
C PRO A 769 27.93 -4.50 14.19
N PRO A 770 27.50 -3.74 13.16
CA PRO A 770 27.24 -2.32 13.30
C PRO A 770 26.31 -2.04 14.49
N GLY A 771 26.65 -1.08 15.35
CA GLY A 771 25.83 -0.85 16.54
C GLY A 771 26.54 -0.15 17.69
N GLY A 772 25.73 0.40 18.59
CA GLY A 772 26.20 1.25 19.68
C GLY A 772 25.17 1.44 20.79
N LYS A 773 25.41 2.45 21.61
CA LYS A 773 24.59 2.73 22.80
C LYS A 773 23.28 3.38 22.41
N THR A 774 22.24 3.10 23.19
CA THR A 774 20.93 3.76 23.05
C THR A 774 21.05 5.25 23.33
N ASP A 775 20.47 6.07 22.45
CA ASP A 775 20.27 7.51 22.66
C ASP A 775 18.87 7.78 23.25
N PRO A 776 18.66 8.81 24.09
CA PRO A 776 17.33 9.17 24.59
C PRO A 776 16.25 9.39 23.51
N VAL A 777 16.62 9.74 22.28
CA VAL A 777 15.66 9.90 21.18
C VAL A 777 15.32 8.59 20.48
N ASP A 778 16.07 7.52 20.73
CA ASP A 778 15.80 6.21 20.16
C ASP A 778 14.56 5.61 20.83
N GLY A 779 13.49 5.40 20.05
CA GLY A 779 12.22 4.89 20.59
C GLY A 779 12.24 3.40 20.98
N ASN A 780 13.15 2.61 20.40
CA ASN A 780 13.29 1.17 20.64
C ASN A 780 14.67 0.64 20.15
N PRO A 781 15.05 -0.62 20.49
CA PRO A 781 16.34 -1.19 20.07
C PRO A 781 16.54 -1.27 18.54
N VAL A 782 15.47 -1.40 17.76
CA VAL A 782 15.53 -1.42 16.29
C VAL A 782 15.97 -0.06 15.76
N ALA A 783 15.41 1.02 16.30
CA ALA A 783 15.80 2.39 15.96
C ALA A 783 17.27 2.64 16.27
N THR A 784 17.74 2.21 17.45
CA THR A 784 19.17 2.30 17.84
C THR A 784 20.06 1.55 16.86
N ALA A 785 19.78 0.28 16.56
CA ALA A 785 20.61 -0.52 15.66
C ALA A 785 20.67 0.05 14.23
N LEU A 786 19.54 0.55 13.70
CA LEU A 786 19.47 1.14 12.37
C LEU A 786 20.16 2.51 12.30
N ARG A 787 20.05 3.34 13.34
CA ARG A 787 20.76 4.62 13.44
C ARG A 787 22.27 4.39 13.45
N GLU A 788 22.74 3.50 14.30
CA GLU A 788 24.17 3.19 14.41
C GLU A 788 24.71 2.56 13.11
N ALA A 789 23.94 1.69 12.44
CA ALA A 789 24.33 1.18 11.13
C ALA A 789 24.39 2.29 10.07
N HIS A 790 23.52 3.30 10.13
CA HIS A 790 23.61 4.46 9.25
C HIS A 790 24.91 5.26 9.52
N GLU A 791 25.21 5.52 10.79
CA GLU A 791 26.38 6.29 11.23
C GLU A 791 27.72 5.58 10.97
N GLU A 792 27.81 4.28 11.25
CA GLU A 792 29.06 3.51 11.17
C GLU A 792 29.39 3.04 9.74
N ILE A 793 28.39 2.64 8.96
CA ILE A 793 28.59 2.01 7.63
C ILE A 793 27.83 2.69 6.48
N GLY A 794 27.13 3.79 6.73
CA GLY A 794 26.38 4.53 5.70
C GLY A 794 25.15 3.78 5.20
N LEU A 795 24.59 2.85 5.98
CA LEU A 795 23.38 2.11 5.59
C LEU A 795 22.20 3.10 5.44
N PRO A 796 21.57 3.25 4.26
CA PRO A 796 20.43 4.16 4.10
C PRO A 796 19.24 3.67 4.93
N THR A 797 18.63 4.56 5.72
CA THR A 797 17.48 4.23 6.56
C THR A 797 16.41 5.33 6.44
N PRO A 798 15.13 5.00 6.17
CA PRO A 798 14.61 3.67 5.80
C PRO A 798 15.05 3.25 4.38
N ASN A 799 15.26 1.95 4.17
CA ASN A 799 15.58 1.40 2.85
C ASN A 799 14.74 0.14 2.61
N PRO A 800 14.00 0.03 1.48
CA PRO A 800 13.12 -1.10 1.18
C PRO A 800 13.87 -2.43 1.02
N ALA A 801 15.20 -2.41 0.84
CA ALA A 801 16.01 -3.61 0.77
C ALA A 801 16.35 -4.24 2.12
N VAL A 802 16.16 -3.51 3.23
CA VAL A 802 16.55 -3.94 4.58
C VAL A 802 15.30 -4.31 5.39
N HIS A 803 15.09 -5.61 5.62
CA HIS A 803 13.92 -6.16 6.29
C HIS A 803 14.25 -6.59 7.71
N VAL A 804 13.80 -5.86 8.73
CA VAL A 804 13.97 -6.27 10.13
C VAL A 804 13.13 -7.51 10.41
N LEU A 805 13.77 -8.60 10.84
CA LEU A 805 13.14 -9.91 11.02
C LEU A 805 12.80 -10.22 12.47
N ALA A 806 13.70 -9.88 13.40
CA ALA A 806 13.58 -10.25 14.80
C ALA A 806 14.43 -9.36 15.70
N VAL A 807 13.99 -9.20 16.95
CA VAL A 807 14.82 -8.70 18.05
C VAL A 807 15.17 -9.89 18.93
N LEU A 808 16.46 -10.20 19.03
CA LEU A 808 16.94 -11.33 19.83
C LEU A 808 17.01 -10.96 21.30
N THR A 809 16.98 -11.99 22.15
CA THR A 809 17.22 -11.86 23.58
C THR A 809 18.54 -11.09 23.88
N PRO A 810 18.54 -10.13 24.83
CA PRO A 810 19.71 -9.30 25.10
C PRO A 810 20.83 -10.06 25.81
N PHE A 811 22.07 -9.66 25.52
CA PHE A 811 23.28 -10.21 26.12
C PHE A 811 23.97 -9.18 27.02
N LEU A 812 24.63 -9.65 28.07
CA LEU A 812 25.36 -8.78 28.99
C LEU A 812 26.86 -8.73 28.65
N SER A 813 27.37 -7.53 28.38
CA SER A 813 28.80 -7.32 28.15
C SER A 813 29.61 -7.41 29.45
N LEU A 814 30.94 -7.56 29.34
CA LEU A 814 31.85 -7.53 30.49
C LEU A 814 31.73 -6.23 31.32
N HIS A 815 31.38 -5.12 30.65
CA HIS A 815 31.17 -3.81 31.28
C HIS A 815 29.72 -3.60 31.75
N ARG A 816 28.93 -4.67 31.82
CA ARG A 816 27.53 -4.69 32.25
C ARG A 816 26.63 -3.81 31.38
N LEU A 817 26.92 -3.78 30.08
CA LEU A 817 26.07 -3.17 29.07
C LEU A 817 25.13 -4.24 28.53
N ALA A 818 23.83 -4.01 28.56
CA ALA A 818 22.85 -4.89 27.93
C ALA A 818 22.81 -4.59 26.43
N VAL A 819 23.20 -5.55 25.60
CA VAL A 819 23.30 -5.42 24.14
C VAL A 819 22.20 -6.27 23.51
N THR A 820 21.27 -5.62 22.81
CA THR A 820 20.14 -6.25 22.13
C THR A 820 20.47 -6.46 20.64
N PRO A 821 20.57 -7.70 20.15
CA PRO A 821 20.78 -7.95 18.73
C PRO A 821 19.48 -7.76 17.94
N VAL A 822 19.54 -7.00 16.86
CA VAL A 822 18.45 -6.80 15.90
C VAL A 822 18.84 -7.50 14.61
N VAL A 823 18.03 -8.46 14.15
CA VAL A 823 18.28 -9.19 12.91
C VAL A 823 17.56 -8.51 11.77
N ALA A 824 18.28 -8.19 10.70
CA ALA A 824 17.69 -7.72 9.45
C ALA A 824 18.20 -8.56 8.28
N PHE A 825 17.37 -8.72 7.25
CA PHE A 825 17.72 -9.40 6.01
C PHE A 825 17.82 -8.40 4.87
N LEU A 826 18.91 -8.48 4.13
CA LEU A 826 19.18 -7.69 2.93
C LEU A 826 18.85 -8.54 1.69
N ASN A 827 17.85 -8.12 0.92
CA ASN A 827 17.44 -8.82 -0.30
C ASN A 827 18.13 -8.30 -1.57
N ASP A 828 18.59 -7.05 -1.58
CA ASP A 828 19.36 -6.46 -2.68
C ASP A 828 20.84 -6.32 -2.28
N LEU A 829 21.68 -7.15 -2.91
CA LEU A 829 23.12 -7.18 -2.64
C LEU A 829 23.86 -5.98 -3.22
N THR A 830 23.30 -5.24 -4.17
CA THR A 830 23.94 -4.04 -4.75
C THR A 830 24.13 -2.95 -3.69
N LEU A 831 23.29 -2.94 -2.66
CA LEU A 831 23.44 -2.04 -1.51
C LEU A 831 24.79 -2.21 -0.81
N LEU A 832 25.35 -3.43 -0.80
CA LEU A 832 26.65 -3.71 -0.17
C LEU A 832 27.79 -2.94 -0.84
N ASP A 833 27.69 -2.65 -2.14
CA ASP A 833 28.71 -1.90 -2.89
C ASP A 833 28.68 -0.39 -2.59
N HIS A 834 27.58 0.08 -1.98
CA HIS A 834 27.37 1.48 -1.63
C HIS A 834 27.65 1.80 -0.16
N LEU A 835 27.87 0.78 0.69
CA LEU A 835 28.24 0.97 2.09
C LEU A 835 29.60 1.65 2.20
N LYS A 836 29.72 2.61 3.12
CA LYS A 836 30.95 3.37 3.35
C LYS A 836 31.27 3.42 4.83
N PRO A 837 32.43 2.90 5.26
CA PRO A 837 32.81 2.98 6.66
C PRO A 837 33.04 4.44 7.05
N ASN A 838 32.53 4.83 8.21
CA ASN A 838 32.92 6.07 8.86
C ASN A 838 34.34 5.89 9.44
N PRO A 839 35.36 6.61 8.93
CA PRO A 839 36.75 6.37 9.33
C PRO A 839 37.03 6.67 10.81
N ASP A 840 36.19 7.46 11.48
CA ASP A 840 36.32 7.75 12.91
C ASP A 840 35.91 6.54 13.78
N GLU A 841 35.11 5.61 13.25
CA GLU A 841 34.50 4.52 14.01
C GLU A 841 34.81 3.13 13.47
N VAL A 842 34.93 2.99 12.14
CA VAL A 842 35.10 1.71 11.43
C VAL A 842 36.33 1.73 10.53
N ASP A 843 37.24 0.78 10.73
CA ASP A 843 38.41 0.57 9.87
C ASP A 843 38.06 -0.25 8.62
N GLU A 844 37.24 -1.30 8.75
CA GLU A 844 36.92 -2.21 7.65
C GLU A 844 35.50 -2.79 7.79
N ILE A 845 34.76 -2.84 6.67
CA ILE A 845 33.51 -3.59 6.53
C ILE A 845 33.83 -4.91 5.84
N PHE A 846 33.35 -6.02 6.41
CA PHE A 846 33.50 -7.34 5.83
C PHE A 846 32.31 -8.24 6.20
N ASP A 847 32.36 -9.50 5.79
CA ASP A 847 31.30 -10.47 6.10
C ASP A 847 31.87 -11.83 6.49
N HIS A 848 31.05 -12.63 7.17
CA HIS A 848 31.40 -13.98 7.57
C HIS A 848 30.24 -14.97 7.31
N PRO A 849 30.51 -16.23 6.89
CA PRO A 849 29.46 -17.24 6.77
C PRO A 849 28.88 -17.55 8.15
N LEU A 850 27.57 -17.41 8.31
CA LEU A 850 26.94 -17.63 9.62
C LEU A 850 27.02 -19.10 10.05
N GLU A 851 26.98 -20.04 9.09
CA GLU A 851 27.12 -21.48 9.40
C GLU A 851 28.50 -21.83 9.98
N ALA A 852 29.54 -21.11 9.55
CA ALA A 852 30.90 -21.33 10.05
C ALA A 852 31.04 -20.98 11.54
N ILE A 853 30.07 -20.27 12.12
CA ILE A 853 30.00 -20.09 13.56
C ILE A 853 29.63 -21.40 14.25
N LEU A 854 28.75 -22.24 13.70
CA LEU A 854 28.41 -23.54 14.28
C LEU A 854 29.48 -24.60 14.04
N SER A 855 30.11 -24.54 12.86
CA SER A 855 31.10 -25.50 12.36
C SER A 855 32.31 -24.74 11.77
N PRO A 856 33.30 -24.36 12.60
CA PRO A 856 34.40 -23.45 12.22
C PRO A 856 35.22 -23.88 11.01
N GLU A 857 35.28 -25.18 10.72
CA GLU A 857 35.97 -25.77 9.58
C GLU A 857 35.41 -25.29 8.23
N LEU A 858 34.12 -24.89 8.20
CA LEU A 858 33.47 -24.36 7.00
C LEU A 858 33.97 -22.96 6.60
N ALA A 859 34.67 -22.25 7.50
CA ALA A 859 35.13 -20.89 7.25
C ALA A 859 36.05 -20.78 6.02
N ALA A 860 36.85 -21.81 5.74
CA ALA A 860 37.75 -21.83 4.59
C ALA A 860 37.01 -22.12 3.27
N SER A 861 36.08 -23.08 3.27
CA SER A 861 35.34 -23.47 2.05
C SER A 861 34.27 -22.45 1.66
N LEU A 862 33.75 -21.69 2.62
CA LEU A 862 32.71 -20.68 2.43
C LEU A 862 33.28 -19.24 2.44
N ALA A 863 34.60 -19.08 2.35
CA ALA A 863 35.24 -17.78 2.35
C ALA A 863 34.78 -16.93 1.15
N PRO A 864 34.54 -15.62 1.34
CA PRO A 864 33.79 -14.80 0.40
C PRO A 864 34.47 -14.64 -0.97
N ARG A 865 35.80 -14.76 -1.04
CA ARG A 865 36.59 -14.59 -2.27
C ARG A 865 37.89 -15.39 -2.15
N PRO A 866 38.30 -16.17 -3.17
CA PRO A 866 39.63 -16.79 -3.22
C PRO A 866 40.77 -15.77 -3.03
N GLU A 867 40.49 -14.50 -3.36
CA GLU A 867 41.43 -13.38 -3.35
C GLU A 867 41.61 -12.73 -1.96
N ARG A 868 40.74 -13.04 -0.99
CA ARG A 868 40.88 -12.62 0.43
C ARG A 868 40.73 -13.85 1.34
N PRO A 869 41.79 -14.67 1.49
CA PRO A 869 41.76 -15.85 2.35
C PRO A 869 41.70 -15.46 3.84
N LEU A 870 41.37 -16.44 4.70
CA LEU A 870 41.46 -16.29 6.15
C LEU A 870 42.86 -15.82 6.57
N SER A 871 42.92 -14.95 7.59
CA SER A 871 44.16 -14.36 8.09
C SER A 871 45.18 -15.44 8.43
N ALA A 872 46.46 -15.28 8.07
CA ALA A 872 47.44 -16.36 8.17
C ALA A 872 47.61 -16.86 9.62
N ARG A 873 47.77 -18.17 9.80
CA ARG A 873 47.98 -18.76 11.12
C ARG A 873 49.30 -18.25 11.73
N GLY A 874 49.24 -17.78 12.97
CA GLY A 874 50.37 -17.15 13.66
C GLY A 874 50.63 -15.69 13.24
N SER A 875 49.75 -15.09 12.44
CA SER A 875 49.83 -13.66 12.11
C SER A 875 49.36 -12.77 13.26
N ALA A 876 49.58 -11.46 13.16
CA ALA A 876 49.03 -10.49 14.11
C ALA A 876 47.49 -10.54 14.19
N GLN A 877 46.84 -10.94 13.10
CA GLN A 877 45.38 -11.07 12.98
C GLN A 877 44.86 -12.45 13.43
N TRP A 878 45.71 -13.46 13.56
CA TRP A 878 45.37 -14.76 14.18
C TRP A 878 46.60 -15.38 14.85
N PRO A 879 46.92 -14.95 16.09
CA PRO A 879 48.16 -15.34 16.77
C PRO A 879 48.10 -16.74 17.40
N TYR A 880 47.07 -17.54 17.09
CA TYR A 880 46.80 -18.82 17.75
C TYR A 880 47.27 -20.01 16.91
N GLU A 881 47.55 -21.14 17.58
CA GLU A 881 47.98 -22.39 16.93
C GLU A 881 46.78 -23.17 16.36
N GLU A 882 45.61 -23.03 16.99
CA GLU A 882 44.36 -23.61 16.52
C GLU A 882 43.95 -23.02 15.17
N GLU A 883 43.41 -23.83 14.26
CA GLU A 883 43.27 -23.44 12.86
C GLU A 883 42.08 -22.52 12.59
N TYR A 884 40.93 -22.75 13.22
CA TYR A 884 39.68 -22.04 12.94
C TYR A 884 39.01 -21.45 14.19
N HIS A 885 39.17 -22.11 15.34
CA HIS A 885 38.44 -21.80 16.55
C HIS A 885 39.28 -22.03 17.79
N ARG A 886 39.18 -21.10 18.75
CA ARG A 886 39.82 -21.20 20.07
C ARG A 886 38.82 -20.88 21.17
N MET A 887 38.89 -21.63 22.26
CA MET A 887 38.08 -21.42 23.46
C MET A 887 38.96 -21.06 24.66
N LYS A 888 38.50 -20.11 25.49
CA LYS A 888 39.15 -19.78 26.76
C LYS A 888 38.10 -19.52 27.84
N ASP A 889 38.13 -20.34 28.89
CA ASP A 889 37.27 -20.15 30.06
C ASP A 889 37.90 -19.11 30.99
N SER A 890 37.10 -18.16 31.47
CA SER A 890 37.50 -17.14 32.46
C SER A 890 36.42 -17.03 33.53
N GLU A 891 36.82 -16.74 34.77
CA GLU A 891 35.86 -16.37 35.81
C GLU A 891 35.12 -15.09 35.43
N TRP A 892 33.83 -15.04 35.74
CA TRP A 892 32.91 -13.97 35.39
C TRP A 892 32.05 -13.58 36.61
N LEU A 893 30.87 -13.00 36.38
CA LEU A 893 30.04 -12.38 37.41
C LEU A 893 29.67 -13.39 38.52
N ARG A 894 29.87 -12.99 39.79
CA ARG A 894 29.53 -13.76 41.00
C ARG A 894 30.06 -15.21 41.01
N GLY A 895 31.28 -15.43 40.51
CA GLY A 895 31.93 -16.75 40.53
C GLY A 895 31.41 -17.72 39.46
N SER A 896 30.57 -17.25 38.52
CA SER A 896 30.25 -17.99 37.30
C SER A 896 31.44 -18.02 36.35
N PHE A 897 31.43 -18.94 35.39
CA PHE A 897 32.46 -19.00 34.34
C PHE A 897 31.89 -18.60 32.99
N TYR A 898 32.66 -17.84 32.21
CA TYR A 898 32.34 -17.49 30.83
C TYR A 898 33.36 -18.13 29.88
N ARG A 899 32.87 -18.80 28.82
CA ARG A 899 33.71 -19.32 27.75
C ARG A 899 33.80 -18.31 26.63
N MET A 900 35.00 -17.78 26.43
CA MET A 900 35.28 -16.89 25.31
C MET A 900 35.59 -17.72 24.07
N HIS A 901 34.70 -17.65 23.10
CA HIS A 901 34.94 -18.18 21.76
C HIS A 901 35.72 -17.16 20.92
N LYS A 902 36.60 -17.67 20.06
CA LYS A 902 37.33 -16.88 19.06
C LYS A 902 37.28 -17.62 17.73
N PHE A 903 36.75 -16.97 16.69
CA PHE A 903 36.67 -17.53 15.34
C PHE A 903 37.61 -16.77 14.40
N ARG A 904 38.35 -17.52 13.60
CA ARG A 904 39.28 -16.96 12.60
C ARG A 904 38.49 -16.38 11.44
N THR A 905 38.87 -15.18 11.02
CA THR A 905 38.24 -14.46 9.89
C THR A 905 39.30 -14.07 8.87
N ILE A 906 38.92 -13.28 7.86
CA ILE A 906 39.86 -12.67 6.90
C ILE A 906 40.70 -11.55 7.53
N THR A 907 40.32 -11.06 8.70
CA THR A 907 40.94 -9.95 9.43
C THR A 907 41.11 -10.34 10.90
N THR A 908 40.83 -9.45 11.84
CA THR A 908 40.78 -9.70 13.29
C THR A 908 39.72 -10.75 13.66
N PRO A 909 39.94 -11.61 14.67
CA PRO A 909 38.98 -12.65 15.00
C PRO A 909 37.69 -12.11 15.59
N ILE A 910 36.59 -12.81 15.32
CA ILE A 910 35.34 -12.63 16.04
C ILE A 910 35.54 -13.19 17.44
N THR A 911 35.32 -12.39 18.49
CA THR A 911 35.52 -12.83 19.88
C THR A 911 34.44 -12.30 20.82
N GLY A 912 34.42 -12.82 22.05
CA GLY A 912 33.65 -12.24 23.16
C GLY A 912 32.14 -12.21 22.90
N LEU A 913 31.49 -11.08 23.23
CA LEU A 913 30.05 -10.93 23.12
C LEU A 913 29.54 -11.14 21.68
N THR A 914 30.29 -10.65 20.70
CA THR A 914 29.96 -10.84 19.27
C THR A 914 29.87 -12.32 18.92
N SER A 915 30.77 -13.15 19.46
CA SER A 915 30.70 -14.61 19.24
C SER A 915 29.41 -15.21 19.77
N GLU A 916 28.98 -14.83 20.99
CA GLU A 916 27.75 -15.36 21.60
C GLU A 916 26.49 -14.96 20.82
N ILE A 917 26.44 -13.71 20.37
CA ILE A 917 25.35 -13.19 19.54
C ILE A 917 25.25 -13.99 18.24
N LEU A 918 26.39 -14.20 17.56
CA LEU A 918 26.42 -14.94 16.30
C LEU A 918 26.13 -16.43 16.48
N ILE A 919 26.53 -17.05 17.60
CA ILE A 919 26.17 -18.44 17.91
C ILE A 919 24.65 -18.57 18.02
N LEU A 920 23.98 -17.69 18.78
CA LEU A 920 22.52 -17.73 18.89
C LEU A 920 21.85 -17.53 17.52
N ALA A 921 22.28 -16.51 16.77
CA ALA A 921 21.75 -16.25 15.43
C ALA A 921 21.93 -17.45 14.49
N ALA A 922 23.09 -18.11 14.52
CA ALA A 922 23.36 -19.29 13.71
C ALA A 922 22.51 -20.50 14.12
N GLN A 923 22.31 -20.72 15.43
CA GLN A 923 21.45 -21.81 15.92
C GLN A 923 19.98 -21.61 15.48
N ILE A 924 19.48 -20.37 15.48
CA ILE A 924 18.15 -20.03 14.96
C ILE A 924 18.10 -20.28 13.45
N ALA A 925 19.09 -19.76 12.71
CA ALA A 925 19.13 -19.86 11.26
C ALA A 925 19.19 -21.31 10.77
N TYR A 926 19.97 -22.18 11.41
CA TYR A 926 20.19 -23.55 10.93
C TYR A 926 19.43 -24.63 11.72
N VAL A 927 18.75 -24.27 12.81
CA VAL A 927 18.07 -25.20 13.73
C VAL A 927 19.03 -26.33 14.16
N ARG A 928 20.27 -25.94 14.47
CA ARG A 928 21.38 -26.85 14.77
C ARG A 928 22.21 -26.30 15.92
N ASN A 929 22.74 -27.18 16.77
CA ASN A 929 23.68 -26.82 17.82
C ASN A 929 25.12 -26.64 17.27
N THR A 930 26.01 -26.06 18.08
CA THR A 930 27.44 -25.96 17.76
C THR A 930 28.11 -27.32 17.81
N ASP A 931 29.08 -27.57 16.93
CA ASP A 931 29.87 -28.82 16.93
C ASP A 931 30.92 -28.87 18.05
N TYR A 932 31.10 -27.75 18.74
CA TYR A 932 31.96 -27.58 19.91
C TYR A 932 31.13 -27.21 21.16
N PRO A 933 31.68 -27.39 22.37
CA PRO A 933 30.94 -27.08 23.60
C PRO A 933 30.80 -25.57 23.83
N ARG A 934 29.57 -25.06 23.77
CA ARG A 934 29.24 -23.63 23.96
C ARG A 934 29.53 -23.11 25.37
N TYR A 935 29.09 -23.83 26.41
CA TYR A 935 29.18 -23.33 27.79
C TYR A 935 30.26 -24.04 28.63
N PRO A 936 30.92 -23.33 29.56
CA PRO A 936 31.77 -23.94 30.58
C PRO A 936 30.93 -24.52 31.74
N LYS A 937 31.55 -25.34 32.59
CA LYS A 937 30.91 -25.76 33.85
C LYS A 937 30.75 -24.56 34.78
N GLY A 938 29.56 -24.36 35.34
CA GLY A 938 29.27 -23.20 36.20
C GLY A 938 28.95 -21.91 35.45
N TYR A 939 28.51 -22.00 34.19
CA TYR A 939 27.99 -20.87 33.43
C TYR A 939 26.67 -20.35 34.02
N ALA A 940 26.58 -19.03 34.21
CA ALA A 940 25.32 -18.36 34.50
C ALA A 940 24.67 -17.98 33.16
N THR A 941 23.41 -18.35 32.97
CA THR A 941 22.63 -17.96 31.80
C THR A 941 22.47 -16.44 31.74
N ALA A 942 22.24 -15.91 30.54
CA ALA A 942 22.27 -14.48 30.31
C ALA A 942 21.15 -13.72 31.07
N ASP A 943 19.98 -14.33 31.30
CA ASP A 943 18.91 -13.84 32.17
C ASP A 943 19.37 -13.69 33.62
N VAL A 944 20.04 -14.71 34.16
CA VAL A 944 20.56 -14.71 35.54
C VAL A 944 21.64 -13.63 35.69
N ALA A 945 22.53 -13.51 34.71
CA ALA A 945 23.57 -12.49 34.71
C ALA A 945 22.99 -11.07 34.62
N LEU A 946 21.95 -10.87 33.80
CA LEU A 946 21.24 -9.59 33.69
C LEU A 946 20.55 -9.22 35.01
N GLY A 947 19.89 -10.17 35.66
CA GLY A 947 19.31 -9.99 37.00
C GLY A 947 20.35 -9.59 38.04
N TRP A 948 21.52 -10.23 38.05
CA TRP A 948 22.62 -9.86 38.96
C TRP A 948 23.19 -8.47 38.68
N ALA A 949 23.28 -8.06 37.42
CA ALA A 949 23.71 -6.72 37.04
C ALA A 949 22.70 -5.67 37.53
N MET A 950 21.41 -5.94 37.40
CA MET A 950 20.33 -5.07 37.88
C MET A 950 20.39 -4.89 39.40
N GLU A 951 20.47 -5.99 40.17
CA GLU A 951 20.62 -5.93 41.65
C GLU A 951 21.81 -5.07 42.07
N GLN A 952 22.93 -5.17 41.35
CA GLN A 952 24.13 -4.41 41.63
C GLN A 952 23.99 -2.93 41.24
N HIS A 953 23.30 -2.61 40.14
CA HIS A 953 22.98 -1.23 39.79
C HIS A 953 22.07 -0.55 40.82
N VAL A 954 21.04 -1.26 41.31
CA VAL A 954 20.17 -0.78 42.39
C VAL A 954 20.98 -0.56 43.68
N THR A 955 21.90 -1.46 43.99
CA THR A 955 22.79 -1.34 45.17
C THR A 955 23.74 -0.15 45.03
N ASP A 956 24.37 0.04 43.87
CA ASP A 956 25.28 1.16 43.59
C ASP A 956 24.54 2.51 43.60
N ALA A 957 23.30 2.56 43.12
CA ALA A 957 22.45 3.74 43.19
C ALA A 957 22.08 4.08 44.65
N ARG A 958 21.74 3.08 45.47
CA ARG A 958 21.49 3.25 46.91
C ARG A 958 22.75 3.72 47.66
N ALA A 959 23.92 3.19 47.32
CA ALA A 959 25.20 3.61 47.92
C ALA A 959 25.56 5.07 47.59
N ARG A 960 25.26 5.55 46.37
CA ARG A 960 25.45 6.97 45.98
C ARG A 960 24.48 7.93 46.67
N SER A 961 23.35 7.43 47.19
CA SER A 961 22.33 8.23 47.89
C SER A 961 22.53 8.35 49.40
N GLN A 962 23.54 7.68 49.99
CA GLN A 962 23.87 7.85 51.41
C GLN A 962 24.84 9.04 51.63
N PRO A 963 24.53 10.00 52.52
CA PRO A 963 25.44 11.11 52.82
C PRO A 963 26.70 10.60 53.57
N GLN A 964 27.89 11.03 53.13
CA GLN A 964 29.13 10.71 53.84
C GLN A 964 29.13 11.34 55.25
N PRO A 965 29.65 10.63 56.27
CA PRO A 965 29.78 11.20 57.61
C PRO A 965 30.83 12.33 57.61
N PRO A 966 30.65 13.40 58.40
CA PRO A 966 31.57 14.51 58.45
C PRO A 966 32.94 14.07 59.01
N PRO A 967 34.05 14.65 58.53
CA PRO A 967 35.38 14.32 59.04
C PRO A 967 35.52 14.75 60.51
N SER A 968 36.06 13.85 61.33
CA SER A 968 36.39 14.10 62.73
C SER A 968 37.45 15.19 62.85
N ALA A 969 37.13 16.25 63.59
CA ALA A 969 38.02 17.35 63.90
C ALA A 969 39.03 16.94 64.97
N GLU A 970 40.29 16.69 64.59
CA GLU A 970 41.43 16.79 65.49
C GLU A 970 42.65 17.38 64.74
N SER A 971 43.10 18.52 65.29
CA SER A 971 44.44 19.12 65.20
C SER A 971 45.08 19.36 63.83
N HIS A 972 45.17 20.64 63.41
CA HIS A 972 46.34 21.46 63.72
C HIS A 972 46.16 22.91 63.26
N ILE A 973 46.31 23.81 64.23
CA ILE A 973 46.62 25.23 64.08
C ILE A 973 48.07 25.33 63.59
N GLU A 974 48.35 26.15 62.57
CA GLU A 974 49.45 27.13 62.54
C GLU A 974 49.59 27.86 61.18
N GLY A 975 49.73 29.20 61.25
CA GLY A 975 50.39 30.10 60.27
C GLY A 975 49.58 30.48 59.02
N LEU A 976 48.87 31.62 58.92
CA LEU A 976 49.37 33.02 58.79
C LEU A 976 50.58 33.19 57.83
N ALA A 977 50.35 33.70 56.61
CA ALA A 977 50.71 35.07 56.21
C ALA A 977 50.59 35.29 54.68
N ASP A 978 50.06 36.47 54.34
CA ASP A 978 49.97 37.22 53.07
C ASP A 978 49.01 36.79 51.94
#